data_AF-A0A8W8LPY2-F1
#
_entry.id   AF-A0A8W8LPY2-F1
#
_cell.length_a   1.000
_cell.length_b   1.000
_cell.length_c   1.000
_cell.angle_alpha   90.00
_cell.angle_beta   90.00
_cell.angle_gamma   90.00
#
_symmetry.space_group_name_H-M   'P 1'
#
loop_
_entity.id
_entity.type
_entity.pdbx_description
1 polymer ?
#
loop_
_entity_poly.entity_id
_entity_poly.type
_entity_poly.pdbx_seq_one_letter_code
_entity_poly.pdbx_strand_id
1 'polypeptide(L)'
;MAECGDDVVFQSSLDINKKTHQVQLTRRHLTWDLASPGKSLRQTGSPSSQPFIGHSGCKHVPLQEIIAVNLERSLGKVSPFKSAKKNTSTPLKESPIYIELQPLHPVSFSVHVVKRCPNHKWKKKKVTFFCQGENLCRTWVEKIEEALSNPALKRPRSLLVFINPFGGKRRAPRVFEETVSPLMELAKIRTHVITTTHAGHAKEVITKYDLQSVDGVVCVGGDGMFTELLNGLIDRKMLEAGKIQTPSEQPISPDLRVGIIPAGSTDAICFSTTGINDPMTSAIHMIIGDSTAIDVCSIYSGDQFLRYSSSMLAYGYYGDMLKDSENNRWMGPKRYQVAGAKKFLANKSYEGEVSFKLASSADTNPKDKMMCNSGCNICAMSQFSQEEKGPDSWHTVRGKFLAVASFTMSCRCLISPIGPSPYCHLGDGTSDLLLIQQCSRIQFLRHLYRCSTTNGNQFDLPFIKVFRVREWSFSVQTDTEGDTDLQSQPSPPPRESRAPTHSVWNCDGEIITSPNLNIRVHCQLISLFARGIEDMESPTPQSCASCCNVCDPEDNYKKFSCTDGWVGHHSKCYFFSKTKQTFADASALCRAFNSKLAEPVTQDELNFLTSLVVMIGQSASYYIGVTDSFLEGQWVYSYARTLIRVRPHWLNGGPDNYHNEDCVEVVSSQSGQWSDVQCTTSLFYICEYDNENSVDTLSFLALPCLNGWVSYQEKCYFFSEHTDSWFGASAFCQAFNSKLAEPKTQEEVDFLSQQTVLQGNNSAYNIGVTDLFLEGDWVYAHSRTPVEVALPWTNGGPDNYKEEDCVEIAAFPPYSGQYADKSCPLPSKFICEYSRV
;
A
#
# COMPACT_ATOMS: atom_id res chain seq x y z
N MET A 1 -13.95 -35.09 25.92
CA MET A 1 -13.61 -36.28 25.12
C MET A 1 -14.08 -36.02 23.70
N ALA A 2 -13.15 -35.79 22.77
CA ALA A 2 -13.41 -35.80 21.33
C ALA A 2 -12.16 -36.37 20.67
N GLU A 3 -12.23 -37.63 20.27
CA GLU A 3 -11.20 -38.32 19.49
C GLU A 3 -11.10 -37.65 18.12
N CYS A 4 -9.98 -36.99 17.82
CA CYS A 4 -9.70 -36.44 16.49
C CYS A 4 -8.74 -37.37 15.75
N GLY A 5 -9.19 -38.60 15.48
CA GLY A 5 -8.55 -39.44 14.46
C GLY A 5 -9.05 -38.99 13.10
N ASP A 6 -8.33 -38.10 12.42
CA ASP A 6 -8.58 -37.86 10.99
C ASP A 6 -8.18 -39.14 10.24
N ASP A 7 -9.15 -39.88 9.70
CA ASP A 7 -8.90 -41.11 8.96
C ASP A 7 -7.89 -40.87 7.82
N VAL A 8 -6.79 -41.63 7.84
CA VAL A 8 -5.79 -41.63 6.78
C VAL A 8 -6.41 -42.22 5.51
N VAL A 9 -6.54 -41.39 4.47
CA VAL A 9 -7.08 -41.77 3.16
C VAL A 9 -6.05 -42.55 2.35
N PHE A 10 -4.79 -42.11 2.38
CA PHE A 10 -3.70 -42.75 1.65
C PHE A 10 -2.35 -42.43 2.28
N GLN A 11 -1.40 -43.36 2.25
CA GLN A 11 -0.05 -43.14 2.79
C GLN A 11 1.01 -43.99 2.11
N SER A 12 2.24 -43.48 2.02
CA SER A 12 3.41 -44.22 1.54
C SER A 12 4.72 -43.51 1.87
N SER A 13 5.84 -44.20 1.75
CA SER A 13 7.18 -43.60 1.78
C SER A 13 7.51 -42.91 0.44
N LEU A 14 7.80 -41.61 0.46
CA LEU A 14 8.21 -40.83 -0.72
C LEU A 14 9.49 -40.05 -0.44
N ASP A 15 10.29 -39.80 -1.46
CA ASP A 15 11.50 -38.99 -1.32
C ASP A 15 11.20 -37.52 -1.61
N ILE A 16 11.71 -36.64 -0.75
CA ILE A 16 11.62 -35.18 -0.88
C ILE A 16 13.01 -34.62 -0.57
N ASN A 17 13.58 -33.83 -1.47
CA ASN A 17 14.95 -33.29 -1.33
C ASN A 17 16.00 -34.37 -0.96
N LYS A 18 15.92 -35.55 -1.62
CA LYS A 18 16.82 -36.69 -1.40
C LYS A 18 16.73 -37.36 -0.01
N LYS A 19 15.69 -37.08 0.77
CA LYS A 19 15.41 -37.76 2.04
C LYS A 19 14.04 -38.45 1.98
N THR A 20 13.96 -39.67 2.51
CA THR A 20 12.71 -40.43 2.58
C THR A 20 11.82 -39.92 3.71
N HIS A 21 10.56 -39.66 3.37
CA HIS A 21 9.54 -39.21 4.29
C HIS A 21 8.35 -40.17 4.28
N GLN A 22 7.69 -40.34 5.42
CA GLN A 22 6.34 -40.89 5.48
C GLN A 22 5.36 -39.79 5.07
N VAL A 23 4.62 -40.00 3.99
CA VAL A 23 3.66 -39.03 3.47
C VAL A 23 2.25 -39.57 3.65
N GLN A 24 1.35 -38.77 4.20
CA GLN A 24 -0.03 -39.14 4.48
C GLN A 24 -1.01 -38.10 3.94
N LEU A 25 -2.07 -38.60 3.32
CA LEU A 25 -3.25 -37.83 2.93
C LEU A 25 -4.38 -38.18 3.89
N THR A 26 -4.96 -37.17 4.53
CA THR A 26 -6.17 -37.28 5.35
C THR A 26 -7.31 -36.53 4.65
N ARG A 27 -8.51 -36.56 5.22
CA ARG A 27 -9.66 -35.80 4.71
C ARG A 27 -9.52 -34.28 4.82
N ARG A 28 -8.51 -33.79 5.55
CA ARG A 28 -8.31 -32.35 5.81
C ARG A 28 -6.92 -31.86 5.46
N HIS A 29 -5.92 -32.75 5.41
CA HIS A 29 -4.52 -32.38 5.35
C HIS A 29 -3.67 -33.34 4.52
N LEU A 30 -2.60 -32.80 3.93
CA LEU A 30 -1.45 -33.54 3.41
C LEU A 30 -0.27 -33.32 4.35
N THR A 31 0.31 -34.39 4.90
CA THR A 31 1.41 -34.33 5.85
C THR A 31 2.60 -35.16 5.39
N TRP A 32 3.81 -34.76 5.81
CA TRP A 32 5.00 -35.58 5.65
C TRP A 32 6.04 -35.38 6.75
N ASP A 33 6.62 -36.51 7.16
CA ASP A 33 7.58 -36.65 8.27
C ASP A 33 8.82 -37.43 7.85
N LEU A 34 10.00 -37.10 8.38
CA LEU A 34 11.22 -37.88 8.11
C LEU A 34 11.04 -39.34 8.57
N ALA A 35 11.32 -40.30 7.68
CA ALA A 35 11.21 -41.70 8.01
C ALA A 35 12.31 -42.11 9.02
N SER A 36 11.94 -42.60 10.21
CA SER A 36 12.90 -43.11 11.18
C SER A 36 13.54 -44.41 10.68
N PRO A 37 14.88 -44.59 10.78
CA PRO A 37 15.53 -45.83 10.37
C PRO A 37 15.16 -46.96 11.35
N GLY A 38 14.39 -47.96 10.89
CA GLY A 38 14.24 -49.23 11.62
C GLY A 38 12.86 -49.88 11.71
N LYS A 39 11.76 -49.30 11.21
CA LYS A 39 10.45 -50.00 11.17
C LYS A 39 10.15 -50.56 9.78
N SER A 40 10.37 -51.88 9.64
CA SER A 40 9.92 -52.68 8.50
C SER A 40 8.40 -52.65 8.38
N LEU A 41 7.90 -52.37 7.17
CA LEU A 41 6.49 -52.46 6.79
C LEU A 41 6.06 -53.94 6.70
N ARG A 42 5.29 -54.42 7.68
CA ARG A 42 4.41 -55.59 7.46
C ARG A 42 3.08 -55.10 6.89
N GLN A 43 2.76 -55.56 5.68
CA GLN A 43 1.37 -55.67 5.24
C GLN A 43 0.68 -56.70 6.14
N THR A 44 -0.35 -56.30 6.89
CA THR A 44 -1.50 -57.14 7.34
C THR A 44 -2.45 -56.27 8.17
N GLY A 45 -3.76 -56.52 8.03
CA GLY A 45 -4.82 -55.61 8.45
C GLY A 45 -5.20 -55.58 9.94
N SER A 46 -6.21 -54.73 10.20
CA SER A 46 -6.97 -54.47 11.44
C SER A 46 -6.36 -53.51 12.48
N PRO A 47 -7.20 -52.74 13.21
CA PRO A 47 -6.82 -51.47 13.82
C PRO A 47 -6.34 -51.68 15.26
N SER A 48 -5.09 -51.34 15.55
CA SER A 48 -4.62 -51.18 16.93
C SER A 48 -4.14 -49.75 17.14
N SER A 49 -4.91 -49.02 17.92
CA SER A 49 -4.66 -47.69 18.48
C SER A 49 -3.32 -47.64 19.22
N GLN A 50 -2.37 -46.87 18.71
CA GLN A 50 -1.35 -46.24 19.55
C GLN A 50 -1.32 -44.73 19.27
N PRO A 51 -1.36 -43.87 20.30
CA PRO A 51 -1.35 -42.43 20.12
C PRO A 51 0.00 -41.98 19.56
N PHE A 52 -0.04 -41.23 18.46
CA PHE A 52 1.14 -40.62 17.88
C PHE A 52 1.66 -39.51 18.81
N ILE A 53 2.85 -39.71 19.36
CA ILE A 53 3.63 -38.67 20.02
C ILE A 53 4.25 -37.83 18.90
N GLY A 54 3.92 -36.54 18.85
CA GLY A 54 4.44 -35.61 17.84
C GLY A 54 5.95 -35.52 17.89
N HIS A 55 6.62 -35.94 16.82
CA HIS A 55 8.03 -35.67 16.60
C HIS A 55 8.21 -34.33 15.89
N SER A 56 9.12 -33.51 16.38
CA SER A 56 9.57 -32.24 15.81
C SER A 56 10.16 -32.47 14.41
N GLY A 57 9.40 -32.12 13.36
CA GLY A 57 9.82 -32.30 11.96
C GLY A 57 8.68 -32.36 10.93
N CYS A 58 7.43 -32.58 11.38
CA CYS A 58 6.26 -32.72 10.50
C CYS A 58 5.94 -31.45 9.73
N LYS A 59 5.88 -31.56 8.40
CA LYS A 59 5.27 -30.53 7.54
C LYS A 59 3.84 -30.93 7.23
N HIS A 60 2.95 -29.95 7.30
CA HIS A 60 1.51 -30.14 7.17
C HIS A 60 0.93 -29.05 6.28
N VAL A 61 0.02 -29.43 5.38
CA VAL A 61 -0.66 -28.53 4.45
C VAL A 61 -2.16 -28.84 4.47
N PRO A 62 -3.04 -27.89 4.80
CA PRO A 62 -4.49 -28.04 4.64
C PRO A 62 -4.84 -28.34 3.18
N LEU A 63 -5.78 -29.26 2.95
CA LEU A 63 -6.26 -29.58 1.60
C LEU A 63 -6.80 -28.36 0.87
N GLN A 64 -7.46 -27.45 1.60
CA GLN A 64 -7.94 -26.19 1.05
C GLN A 64 -6.81 -25.29 0.53
N GLU A 65 -5.58 -25.45 1.04
CA GLU A 65 -4.40 -24.68 0.62
C GLU A 65 -3.60 -25.38 -0.50
N ILE A 66 -4.10 -26.50 -1.05
CA ILE A 66 -3.52 -27.13 -2.23
C ILE A 66 -4.13 -26.51 -3.49
N ILE A 67 -3.30 -25.81 -4.24
CA ILE A 67 -3.65 -25.17 -5.52
C ILE A 67 -3.88 -26.25 -6.58
N ALA A 68 -2.94 -27.17 -6.74
CA ALA A 68 -2.97 -28.21 -7.77
C ALA A 68 -2.02 -29.36 -7.46
N VAL A 69 -2.19 -30.48 -8.17
CA VAL A 69 -1.27 -31.61 -8.19
C VAL A 69 -1.02 -32.01 -9.63
N ASN A 70 0.23 -32.31 -9.98
CA ASN A 70 0.64 -32.65 -11.34
C ASN A 70 1.62 -33.82 -11.35
N LEU A 71 1.47 -34.72 -12.32
CA LEU A 71 2.49 -35.71 -12.63
C LEU A 71 3.65 -35.05 -13.40
N GLU A 72 4.90 -35.24 -12.95
CA GLU A 72 6.09 -34.71 -13.64
C GLU A 72 6.61 -35.78 -14.60
N ARG A 73 6.58 -35.51 -15.91
CA ARG A 73 7.23 -36.38 -16.92
C ARG A 73 8.65 -35.89 -17.14
N SER A 74 9.65 -36.78 -17.07
CA SER A 74 11.02 -36.42 -17.45
C SER A 74 11.07 -36.19 -18.96
N LEU A 75 11.05 -34.93 -19.40
CA LEU A 75 11.44 -34.59 -20.76
C LEU A 75 12.96 -34.75 -20.85
N GLY A 76 13.40 -35.85 -21.45
CA GLY A 76 14.80 -36.05 -21.81
C GLY A 76 15.26 -34.90 -22.70
N LYS A 77 16.09 -33.99 -22.17
CA LYS A 77 16.80 -33.01 -22.99
C LYS A 77 17.89 -33.76 -23.75
N VAL A 78 17.61 -34.11 -25.01
CA VAL A 78 18.68 -34.36 -25.98
C VAL A 78 19.26 -33.00 -26.36
N SER A 79 20.45 -32.69 -25.86
CA SER A 79 21.23 -31.55 -26.32
C SER A 79 21.71 -31.80 -27.76
N PRO A 80 21.57 -30.85 -28.70
CA PRO A 80 22.14 -30.98 -30.03
C PRO A 80 23.67 -30.89 -29.95
N PHE A 81 24.34 -31.92 -30.49
CA PHE A 81 25.79 -31.95 -30.71
C PHE A 81 26.24 -30.72 -31.51
N LYS A 82 27.07 -29.85 -30.92
CA LYS A 82 27.86 -28.87 -31.68
C LYS A 82 29.06 -29.59 -32.28
N SER A 83 29.09 -29.68 -33.61
CA SER A 83 30.26 -30.11 -34.39
C SER A 83 31.43 -29.15 -34.15
N ALA A 84 32.46 -29.60 -33.44
CA ALA A 84 33.75 -28.93 -33.37
C ALA A 84 34.68 -29.48 -34.47
N LYS A 85 35.31 -28.55 -35.19
CA LYS A 85 36.17 -28.75 -36.35
C LYS A 85 37.41 -29.60 -36.00
N LYS A 86 37.79 -30.45 -36.96
CA LYS A 86 39.12 -31.09 -37.06
C LYS A 86 40.23 -30.04 -36.93
N ASN A 87 41.24 -30.34 -36.12
CA ASN A 87 42.62 -30.48 -36.61
C ASN A 87 43.57 -30.99 -35.53
N THR A 88 44.61 -31.65 -36.05
CA THR A 88 45.88 -32.09 -35.48
C THR A 88 45.97 -33.44 -34.75
N SER A 89 47.11 -34.04 -35.05
CA SER A 89 47.51 -35.44 -35.07
C SER A 89 48.22 -35.86 -33.80
N THR A 90 47.89 -37.04 -33.26
CA THR A 90 48.80 -37.94 -32.54
C THR A 90 48.09 -39.27 -32.22
N PRO A 91 48.75 -40.44 -32.33
CA PRO A 91 48.11 -41.73 -32.06
C PRO A 91 48.40 -42.29 -30.65
N LEU A 92 47.51 -43.21 -30.21
CA LEU A 92 47.62 -44.22 -29.13
C LEU A 92 47.06 -43.87 -27.74
N LYS A 93 45.90 -44.46 -27.39
CA LYS A 93 45.78 -45.67 -26.54
C LYS A 93 44.31 -46.02 -26.31
N GLU A 94 43.92 -47.25 -26.64
CA GLU A 94 42.61 -47.83 -26.31
C GLU A 94 42.49 -48.05 -24.79
N SER A 95 41.37 -47.63 -24.21
CA SER A 95 40.91 -48.00 -22.87
C SER A 95 39.46 -48.49 -23.00
N PRO A 96 39.04 -49.58 -22.35
CA PRO A 96 37.72 -50.15 -22.53
C PRO A 96 36.63 -49.26 -21.93
N ILE A 97 35.55 -49.07 -22.70
CA ILE A 97 34.34 -48.35 -22.33
C ILE A 97 33.60 -49.17 -21.26
N TYR A 98 33.49 -48.64 -20.05
CA TYR A 98 32.47 -49.09 -19.09
C TYR A 98 31.13 -48.47 -19.50
N ILE A 99 30.17 -49.31 -19.92
CA ILE A 99 28.77 -48.90 -20.02
C ILE A 99 28.23 -48.91 -18.59
N GLU A 100 28.22 -47.73 -17.97
CA GLU A 100 27.49 -47.50 -16.73
C GLU A 100 25.99 -47.47 -17.06
N LEU A 101 25.27 -48.55 -16.72
CA LEU A 101 23.80 -48.59 -16.77
C LEU A 101 23.25 -47.51 -15.83
N GLN A 102 22.84 -46.36 -16.38
CA GLN A 102 22.14 -45.35 -15.58
C GLN A 102 20.78 -45.90 -15.10
N PRO A 103 20.44 -45.75 -13.81
CA PRO A 103 19.16 -46.22 -13.28
C PRO A 103 18.00 -45.43 -13.89
N LEU A 104 16.85 -46.11 -14.08
CA LEU A 104 15.59 -45.52 -14.55
C LEU A 104 15.34 -44.16 -13.89
N HIS A 105 15.06 -43.14 -14.69
CA HIS A 105 14.75 -41.80 -14.19
C HIS A 105 13.67 -41.86 -13.10
N PRO A 106 13.85 -41.19 -11.95
CA PRO A 106 12.85 -41.22 -10.88
C PRO A 106 11.58 -40.53 -11.34
N VAL A 107 10.45 -41.25 -11.30
CA VAL A 107 9.12 -40.70 -11.57
C VAL A 107 8.71 -39.85 -10.36
N SER A 108 8.19 -38.65 -10.61
CA SER A 108 7.77 -37.73 -9.54
C SER A 108 6.42 -37.10 -9.84
N PHE A 109 5.77 -36.61 -8.80
CA PHE A 109 4.65 -35.70 -8.91
C PHE A 109 4.94 -34.45 -8.09
N SER A 110 4.26 -33.36 -8.40
CA SER A 110 4.36 -32.12 -7.66
C SER A 110 3.03 -31.68 -7.12
N VAL A 111 3.05 -31.14 -5.90
CA VAL A 111 1.92 -30.49 -5.27
C VAL A 111 2.24 -29.01 -5.18
N HIS A 112 1.35 -28.20 -5.76
CA HIS A 112 1.38 -26.75 -5.67
C HIS A 112 0.55 -26.31 -4.48
N VAL A 113 1.15 -25.62 -3.53
CA VAL A 113 0.53 -25.20 -2.27
C VAL A 113 0.59 -23.68 -2.12
N VAL A 114 -0.31 -23.12 -1.31
CA VAL A 114 -0.28 -21.71 -0.94
C VAL A 114 0.93 -21.44 -0.03
N LYS A 115 1.63 -20.34 -0.31
CA LYS A 115 2.70 -19.80 0.54
C LYS A 115 2.36 -18.36 0.89
N ARG A 116 2.12 -18.12 2.18
CA ARG A 116 2.00 -16.78 2.75
C ARG A 116 3.36 -16.08 2.74
N CYS A 117 3.34 -14.80 2.38
CA CYS A 117 4.49 -13.90 2.34
C CYS A 117 4.13 -12.62 3.13
N PRO A 118 5.11 -11.78 3.52
CA PRO A 118 4.85 -10.50 4.16
C PRO A 118 3.84 -9.63 3.40
N ASN A 119 3.18 -8.71 4.10
CA ASN A 119 2.18 -7.78 3.57
C ASN A 119 0.98 -8.48 2.91
N HIS A 120 0.47 -9.55 3.54
CA HIS A 120 -0.70 -10.32 3.10
C HIS A 120 -0.56 -10.97 1.70
N LYS A 121 0.64 -10.99 1.11
CA LYS A 121 0.86 -11.53 -0.23
C LYS A 121 0.87 -13.05 -0.23
N TRP A 122 0.19 -13.67 -1.17
CA TRP A 122 0.22 -15.10 -1.37
C TRP A 122 0.94 -15.48 -2.67
N LYS A 123 1.70 -16.59 -2.63
CA LYS A 123 2.39 -17.15 -3.79
C LYS A 123 2.14 -18.66 -3.87
N LYS A 124 2.27 -19.22 -5.07
CA LYS A 124 2.36 -20.68 -5.23
C LYS A 124 3.76 -21.18 -4.84
N LYS A 125 3.83 -22.28 -4.08
CA LYS A 125 5.05 -23.04 -3.80
C LYS A 125 4.91 -24.46 -4.34
N LYS A 126 5.92 -24.93 -5.06
CA LYS A 126 5.98 -26.32 -5.58
C LYS A 126 6.70 -27.21 -4.57
N VAL A 127 6.10 -28.33 -4.23
CA VAL A 127 6.75 -29.43 -3.49
C VAL A 127 6.77 -30.64 -4.42
N THR A 128 7.95 -31.20 -4.69
CA THR A 128 8.11 -32.35 -5.57
C THR A 128 8.34 -33.61 -4.74
N PHE A 129 7.56 -34.65 -4.99
CA PHE A 129 7.63 -35.94 -4.36
C PHE A 129 8.11 -36.97 -5.38
N PHE A 130 9.17 -37.69 -5.05
CA PHE A 130 9.73 -38.74 -5.88
C PHE A 130 9.22 -40.11 -5.41
N CYS A 131 8.77 -40.93 -6.36
CA CYS A 131 8.18 -42.24 -6.10
C CYS A 131 9.12 -43.37 -6.52
N GLN A 132 8.97 -44.54 -5.89
CA GLN A 132 9.66 -45.76 -6.28
C GLN A 132 9.11 -46.41 -7.57
N GLY A 133 8.01 -45.87 -8.13
CA GLY A 133 7.42 -46.34 -9.38
C GLY A 133 6.29 -45.45 -9.89
N GLU A 134 6.00 -45.55 -11.19
CA GLU A 134 5.01 -44.71 -11.86
C GLU A 134 3.58 -44.89 -11.32
N ASN A 135 3.18 -46.13 -11.02
CA ASN A 135 1.85 -46.44 -10.49
C ASN A 135 1.58 -45.74 -9.15
N LEU A 136 2.59 -45.69 -8.26
CA LEU A 136 2.46 -45.01 -6.97
C LEU A 136 2.28 -43.50 -7.17
N CYS A 137 3.06 -42.89 -8.06
CA CYS A 137 2.92 -41.48 -8.41
C CYS A 137 1.54 -41.15 -8.98
N ARG A 138 1.02 -41.98 -9.90
CA ARG A 138 -0.34 -41.83 -10.43
C ARG A 138 -1.41 -41.94 -9.35
N THR A 139 -1.28 -42.92 -8.46
CA THR A 139 -2.22 -43.11 -7.34
C THR A 139 -2.24 -41.89 -6.42
N TRP A 140 -1.09 -41.28 -6.11
CA TRP A 140 -1.02 -40.04 -5.32
C TRP A 140 -1.71 -38.87 -6.00
N VAL A 141 -1.46 -38.67 -7.29
CA VAL A 141 -2.11 -37.62 -8.08
C VAL A 141 -3.63 -37.82 -8.05
N GLU A 142 -4.11 -39.03 -8.34
CA GLU A 142 -5.55 -39.36 -8.33
C GLU A 142 -6.19 -39.11 -6.96
N LYS A 143 -5.55 -39.56 -5.87
CA LYS A 143 -6.07 -39.40 -4.50
C LYS A 143 -6.14 -37.94 -4.06
N ILE A 144 -5.13 -37.14 -4.42
CA ILE A 144 -5.16 -35.70 -4.14
C ILE A 144 -6.22 -35.02 -5.00
N GLU A 145 -6.35 -35.34 -6.30
CA GLU A 145 -7.40 -34.78 -7.17
C GLU A 145 -8.82 -35.12 -6.68
N GLU A 146 -9.04 -36.35 -6.22
CA GLU A 146 -10.28 -36.79 -5.60
C GLU A 146 -10.60 -35.95 -4.36
N ALA A 147 -9.60 -35.74 -3.49
CA ALA A 147 -9.74 -34.91 -2.29
C ALA A 147 -10.03 -33.43 -2.62
N LEU A 148 -9.40 -32.88 -3.66
CA LEU A 148 -9.61 -31.51 -4.11
C LEU A 148 -10.96 -31.30 -4.82
N SER A 149 -11.57 -32.38 -5.33
CA SER A 149 -12.88 -32.36 -5.97
C SER A 149 -14.04 -32.37 -4.97
N ASN A 150 -13.75 -32.43 -3.66
CA ASN A 150 -14.73 -32.43 -2.59
C ASN A 150 -15.56 -31.12 -2.59
N PRO A 151 -16.90 -31.19 -2.74
CA PRO A 151 -17.77 -30.01 -2.72
C PRO A 151 -17.65 -29.15 -1.46
N ALA A 152 -17.25 -29.74 -0.32
CA ALA A 152 -17.05 -29.00 0.93
C ALA A 152 -15.96 -27.91 0.83
N LEU A 153 -15.01 -28.05 -0.11
CA LEU A 153 -13.96 -27.05 -0.35
C LEU A 153 -14.47 -25.85 -1.16
N LYS A 154 -15.69 -25.90 -1.71
CA LYS A 154 -16.33 -24.82 -2.48
C LYS A 154 -15.45 -24.24 -3.60
N ARG A 155 -14.54 -25.05 -4.17
CA ARG A 155 -13.64 -24.64 -5.25
C ARG A 155 -14.44 -24.51 -6.56
N PRO A 156 -14.29 -23.40 -7.30
CA PRO A 156 -14.97 -23.25 -8.59
C PRO A 156 -14.33 -24.15 -9.64
N ARG A 157 -15.15 -24.64 -10.58
CA ARG A 157 -14.72 -25.41 -11.76
C ARG A 157 -14.82 -24.59 -13.05
N SER A 158 -15.75 -23.62 -13.09
CA SER A 158 -15.96 -22.75 -14.23
C SER A 158 -16.19 -21.30 -13.78
N LEU A 159 -15.50 -20.34 -14.40
CA LEU A 159 -15.59 -18.91 -14.08
C LEU A 159 -15.84 -18.08 -15.35
N LEU A 160 -16.78 -17.13 -15.29
CA LEU A 160 -17.00 -16.12 -16.31
C LEU A 160 -16.14 -14.89 -16.02
N VAL A 161 -15.18 -14.57 -16.88
CA VAL A 161 -14.19 -13.52 -16.68
C VAL A 161 -14.48 -12.33 -17.59
N PHE A 162 -14.66 -11.15 -16.99
CA PHE A 162 -14.76 -9.87 -17.70
C PHE A 162 -13.45 -9.09 -17.59
N ILE A 163 -12.89 -8.70 -18.74
CA ILE A 163 -11.65 -7.92 -18.80
C ILE A 163 -11.95 -6.53 -19.34
N ASN A 164 -11.65 -5.50 -18.55
CA ASN A 164 -11.61 -4.14 -19.06
C ASN A 164 -10.25 -3.86 -19.71
N PRO A 165 -10.14 -3.77 -21.05
CA PRO A 165 -8.86 -3.64 -21.73
C PRO A 165 -8.15 -2.31 -21.45
N PHE A 166 -8.87 -1.31 -20.92
CA PHE A 166 -8.32 0.00 -20.55
C PHE A 166 -7.84 0.06 -19.08
N GLY A 167 -8.13 -0.97 -18.28
CA GLY A 167 -7.72 -1.05 -16.88
C GLY A 167 -6.20 -0.94 -16.68
N GLY A 168 -5.79 -0.16 -15.67
CA GLY A 168 -4.42 -0.22 -15.13
C GLY A 168 -3.34 0.24 -16.10
N LYS A 169 -3.62 1.29 -16.89
CA LYS A 169 -2.81 1.73 -18.04
C LYS A 169 -2.74 0.65 -19.14
N ARG A 170 -3.88 0.02 -19.44
CA ARG A 170 -4.03 -1.05 -20.46
C ARG A 170 -3.25 -2.33 -20.14
N ARG A 171 -3.04 -2.62 -18.85
CA ARG A 171 -2.32 -3.83 -18.40
C ARG A 171 -3.25 -4.99 -18.07
N ALA A 172 -4.55 -4.75 -17.91
CA ALA A 172 -5.51 -5.77 -17.48
C ALA A 172 -5.50 -7.06 -18.34
N PRO A 173 -5.48 -7.02 -19.69
CA PRO A 173 -5.39 -8.25 -20.51
C PRO A 173 -4.11 -9.04 -20.20
N ARG A 174 -2.97 -8.34 -20.16
CA ARG A 174 -1.66 -8.93 -19.88
C ARG A 174 -1.59 -9.53 -18.47
N VAL A 175 -2.16 -8.85 -17.46
CA VAL A 175 -2.25 -9.38 -16.08
C VAL A 175 -3.01 -10.69 -16.07
N PHE A 176 -4.14 -10.76 -16.78
CA PHE A 176 -4.90 -12.00 -16.88
C PHE A 176 -4.10 -13.10 -17.60
N GLU A 177 -3.58 -12.82 -18.80
CA GLU A 177 -2.87 -13.79 -19.64
C GLU A 177 -1.57 -14.31 -19.00
N GLU A 178 -0.75 -13.44 -18.41
CA GLU A 178 0.57 -13.82 -17.89
C GLU A 178 0.53 -14.33 -16.45
N THR A 179 -0.45 -13.91 -15.65
CA THR A 179 -0.49 -14.23 -14.19
C THR A 179 -1.67 -15.10 -13.80
N VAL A 180 -2.88 -14.78 -14.24
CA VAL A 180 -4.11 -15.43 -13.76
C VAL A 180 -4.44 -16.69 -14.53
N SER A 181 -4.48 -16.65 -15.87
CA SER A 181 -4.81 -17.79 -16.75
C SER A 181 -3.93 -19.01 -16.45
N PRO A 182 -2.59 -18.89 -16.36
CA PRO A 182 -1.74 -20.05 -16.10
C PRO A 182 -1.99 -20.67 -14.72
N LEU A 183 -2.49 -19.90 -13.75
CA LEU A 183 -2.83 -20.38 -12.43
C LEU A 183 -4.20 -21.09 -12.41
N MET A 184 -5.18 -20.57 -13.15
CA MET A 184 -6.49 -21.20 -13.34
C MET A 184 -6.36 -22.53 -14.09
N GLU A 185 -5.57 -22.55 -15.17
CA GLU A 185 -5.25 -23.77 -15.92
C GLU A 185 -4.56 -24.82 -15.04
N LEU A 186 -3.58 -24.38 -14.23
CA LEU A 186 -2.91 -25.24 -13.26
C LEU A 186 -3.90 -25.87 -12.26
N ALA A 187 -4.90 -25.11 -11.81
CA ALA A 187 -5.94 -25.57 -10.91
C ALA A 187 -7.10 -26.31 -11.62
N LYS A 188 -7.01 -26.53 -12.95
CA LYS A 188 -8.05 -27.14 -13.80
C LYS A 188 -9.40 -26.39 -13.75
N ILE A 189 -9.36 -25.06 -13.61
CA ILE A 189 -10.54 -24.19 -13.63
C ILE A 189 -10.73 -23.65 -15.04
N ARG A 190 -11.92 -23.89 -15.62
CA ARG A 190 -12.29 -23.37 -16.93
C ARG A 190 -12.63 -21.89 -16.82
N THR A 191 -12.07 -21.07 -17.71
CA THR A 191 -12.37 -19.63 -17.78
C THR A 191 -13.07 -19.29 -19.09
N HIS A 192 -14.18 -18.55 -19.00
CA HIS A 192 -14.91 -18.00 -20.13
C HIS A 192 -14.63 -16.50 -20.20
N VAL A 193 -13.77 -16.05 -21.12
CA VAL A 193 -13.25 -14.68 -21.13
C VAL A 193 -14.07 -13.79 -22.07
N ILE A 194 -14.49 -12.63 -21.57
CA ILE A 194 -15.19 -11.58 -22.29
C ILE A 194 -14.46 -10.25 -22.08
N THR A 195 -13.94 -9.68 -23.16
CA THR A 195 -13.34 -8.34 -23.12
C THR A 195 -14.43 -7.28 -23.28
N THR A 196 -14.54 -6.36 -22.33
CA THR A 196 -15.57 -5.32 -22.37
C THR A 196 -15.23 -4.23 -23.39
N THR A 197 -16.22 -3.72 -24.12
CA THR A 197 -16.01 -2.73 -25.20
C THR A 197 -16.41 -1.32 -24.81
N HIS A 198 -17.33 -1.15 -23.85
CA HIS A 198 -17.84 0.13 -23.37
C HIS A 198 -18.36 -0.01 -21.94
N ALA A 199 -18.63 1.12 -21.27
CA ALA A 199 -19.22 1.13 -19.94
C ALA A 199 -20.63 0.54 -19.96
N GLY A 200 -20.96 -0.35 -19.03
CA GLY A 200 -22.25 -1.05 -18.98
C GLY A 200 -22.29 -2.37 -19.75
N HIS A 201 -21.28 -2.68 -20.58
CA HIS A 201 -21.26 -3.89 -21.39
C HIS A 201 -21.30 -5.19 -20.56
N ALA A 202 -20.62 -5.25 -19.42
CA ALA A 202 -20.61 -6.42 -18.57
C ALA A 202 -21.97 -6.64 -17.91
N LYS A 203 -22.64 -5.55 -17.50
CA LYS A 203 -24.03 -5.59 -17.02
C LYS A 203 -24.97 -6.15 -18.10
N GLU A 204 -24.86 -5.67 -19.34
CA GLU A 204 -25.66 -6.18 -20.47
C GLU A 204 -25.44 -7.67 -20.71
N VAL A 205 -24.18 -8.13 -20.68
CA VAL A 205 -23.86 -9.55 -20.86
C VAL A 205 -24.41 -10.37 -19.69
N ILE A 206 -24.24 -9.93 -18.44
CA ILE A 206 -24.77 -10.61 -17.25
C ILE A 206 -26.26 -10.85 -17.39
N THR A 207 -27.05 -9.92 -17.94
CA THR A 207 -28.50 -10.12 -18.09
C THR A 207 -28.90 -11.20 -19.11
N LYS A 208 -28.02 -11.54 -20.05
CA LYS A 208 -28.32 -12.46 -21.17
C LYS A 208 -27.61 -13.81 -21.07
N TYR A 209 -26.47 -13.87 -20.39
CA TYR A 209 -25.63 -15.05 -20.30
C TYR A 209 -26.30 -16.16 -19.46
N ASP A 210 -26.04 -17.43 -19.71
CA ASP A 210 -26.51 -18.50 -18.81
C ASP A 210 -25.61 -18.59 -17.57
N LEU A 211 -26.02 -17.94 -16.47
CA LEU A 211 -25.25 -17.92 -15.23
C LEU A 211 -25.29 -19.25 -14.47
N GLN A 212 -26.18 -20.19 -14.81
CA GLN A 212 -26.20 -21.51 -14.19
C GLN A 212 -25.03 -22.38 -14.66
N SER A 213 -24.37 -22.02 -15.77
CA SER A 213 -23.24 -22.76 -16.33
C SER A 213 -21.88 -22.43 -15.70
N VAL A 214 -21.83 -21.50 -14.74
CA VAL A 214 -20.59 -21.02 -14.10
C VAL A 214 -20.74 -20.97 -12.58
N ASP A 215 -19.63 -21.13 -11.86
CA ASP A 215 -19.60 -21.14 -10.39
C ASP A 215 -19.30 -19.75 -9.78
N GLY A 216 -19.02 -18.77 -10.65
CA GLY A 216 -18.72 -17.40 -10.26
C GLY A 216 -18.39 -16.51 -11.45
N VAL A 217 -18.41 -15.20 -11.20
CA VAL A 217 -17.99 -14.18 -12.17
C VAL A 217 -16.73 -13.47 -11.68
N VAL A 218 -15.86 -13.04 -12.58
CA VAL A 218 -14.58 -12.41 -12.24
C VAL A 218 -14.44 -11.11 -13.00
N CYS A 219 -14.10 -10.01 -12.33
CA CYS A 219 -13.67 -8.78 -12.99
C CYS A 219 -12.14 -8.66 -12.96
N VAL A 220 -11.54 -8.37 -14.13
CA VAL A 220 -10.15 -7.94 -14.28
C VAL A 220 -10.16 -6.46 -14.62
N GLY A 221 -9.90 -5.63 -13.60
CA GLY A 221 -10.07 -4.18 -13.69
C GLY A 221 -9.94 -3.52 -12.32
N GLY A 222 -10.49 -2.31 -12.19
CA GLY A 222 -10.60 -1.63 -10.90
C GLY A 222 -12.02 -1.63 -10.34
N ASP A 223 -12.23 -0.85 -9.28
CA ASP A 223 -13.48 -0.80 -8.52
C ASP A 223 -14.72 -0.57 -9.41
N GLY A 224 -14.64 0.30 -10.42
CA GLY A 224 -15.77 0.54 -11.34
C GLY A 224 -16.22 -0.70 -12.14
N MET A 225 -15.28 -1.58 -12.52
CA MET A 225 -15.61 -2.83 -13.20
C MET A 225 -16.32 -3.81 -12.24
N PHE A 226 -15.90 -3.84 -10.97
CA PHE A 226 -16.60 -4.60 -9.94
C PHE A 226 -18.02 -4.05 -9.72
N THR A 227 -18.16 -2.72 -9.58
CA THR A 227 -19.46 -2.06 -9.38
C THR A 227 -20.44 -2.35 -10.53
N GLU A 228 -19.94 -2.43 -11.76
CA GLU A 228 -20.75 -2.82 -12.92
C GLU A 228 -21.27 -4.27 -12.81
N LEU A 229 -20.41 -5.22 -12.43
CA LEU A 229 -20.83 -6.61 -12.20
C LEU A 229 -21.82 -6.72 -11.04
N LEU A 230 -21.53 -6.06 -9.91
CA LEU A 230 -22.39 -6.01 -8.73
C LEU A 230 -23.82 -5.58 -9.09
N ASN A 231 -23.95 -4.43 -9.76
CA ASN A 231 -25.26 -3.92 -10.17
C ASN A 231 -25.94 -4.86 -11.17
N GLY A 232 -25.19 -5.41 -12.13
CA GLY A 232 -25.76 -6.35 -13.11
C GLY A 232 -26.29 -7.65 -12.49
N LEU A 233 -25.58 -8.20 -11.51
CA LEU A 233 -25.99 -9.42 -10.82
C LEU A 233 -27.24 -9.21 -9.97
N ILE A 234 -27.29 -8.13 -9.18
CA ILE A 234 -28.45 -7.81 -8.34
C ILE A 234 -29.65 -7.48 -9.22
N ASP A 235 -29.48 -6.64 -10.25
CA ASP A 235 -30.57 -6.27 -11.16
C ASP A 235 -31.17 -7.50 -11.85
N ARG A 236 -30.31 -8.44 -12.27
CA ARG A 236 -30.77 -9.72 -12.84
C ARG A 236 -31.61 -10.51 -11.83
N LYS A 237 -31.15 -10.64 -10.59
CA LYS A 237 -31.89 -11.38 -9.56
C LYS A 237 -33.22 -10.73 -9.21
N MET A 238 -33.26 -9.41 -9.14
CA MET A 238 -34.50 -8.66 -8.93
C MET A 238 -35.48 -8.89 -10.08
N LEU A 239 -34.99 -8.85 -11.33
CA LEU A 239 -35.79 -9.10 -12.53
C LEU A 239 -36.33 -10.54 -12.57
N GLU A 240 -35.49 -11.55 -12.30
CA GLU A 240 -35.89 -12.96 -12.23
C GLU A 240 -36.98 -13.21 -11.17
N ALA A 241 -36.96 -12.43 -10.08
CA ALA A 241 -37.99 -12.48 -9.03
C ALA A 241 -39.23 -11.62 -9.32
N GLY A 242 -39.27 -10.90 -10.45
CA GLY A 242 -40.38 -9.99 -10.79
C GLY A 242 -40.49 -8.78 -9.86
N LYS A 243 -39.39 -8.37 -9.23
CA LYS A 243 -39.34 -7.25 -8.27
C LYS A 243 -38.73 -6.01 -8.89
N ILE A 244 -39.24 -4.85 -8.48
CA ILE A 244 -38.74 -3.53 -8.87
C ILE A 244 -37.99 -2.93 -7.69
N GLN A 245 -36.83 -2.33 -7.96
CA GLN A 245 -36.05 -1.61 -6.94
C GLN A 245 -36.83 -0.39 -6.46
N THR A 246 -37.35 -0.47 -5.24
CA THR A 246 -38.04 0.62 -4.53
C THR A 246 -37.47 0.71 -3.12
N PRO A 247 -37.56 1.86 -2.44
CA PRO A 247 -37.03 2.01 -1.07
C PRO A 247 -37.56 0.97 -0.07
N SER A 248 -38.78 0.48 -0.28
CA SER A 248 -39.43 -0.54 0.54
C SER A 248 -38.97 -1.98 0.23
N GLU A 249 -38.50 -2.24 -0.98
CA GLU A 249 -38.17 -3.59 -1.43
C GLU A 249 -36.73 -3.97 -1.06
N GLN A 250 -36.52 -5.18 -0.54
CA GLN A 250 -35.18 -5.67 -0.22
C GLN A 250 -34.50 -6.24 -1.48
N PRO A 251 -33.24 -5.88 -1.77
CA PRO A 251 -32.48 -6.48 -2.83
C PRO A 251 -32.22 -7.97 -2.54
N ILE A 252 -32.17 -8.76 -3.62
CA ILE A 252 -31.92 -10.20 -3.54
C ILE A 252 -30.43 -10.47 -3.77
N SER A 253 -29.84 -11.24 -2.87
CA SER A 253 -28.44 -11.66 -2.98
C SER A 253 -28.24 -12.58 -4.19
N PRO A 254 -27.22 -12.33 -5.05
CA PRO A 254 -26.85 -13.26 -6.11
C PRO A 254 -26.21 -14.55 -5.57
N ASP A 255 -26.55 -15.70 -6.17
CA ASP A 255 -25.97 -17.00 -5.79
C ASP A 255 -24.47 -17.11 -6.14
N LEU A 256 -24.03 -16.33 -7.13
CA LEU A 256 -22.67 -16.38 -7.64
C LEU A 256 -21.72 -15.49 -6.82
N ARG A 257 -20.53 -16.02 -6.55
CA ARG A 257 -19.42 -15.25 -5.98
C ARG A 257 -18.73 -14.41 -7.05
N VAL A 258 -18.27 -13.23 -6.63
CA VAL A 258 -17.50 -12.31 -7.49
C VAL A 258 -16.02 -12.37 -7.16
N GLY A 259 -15.20 -12.63 -8.17
CA GLY A 259 -13.74 -12.57 -8.07
C GLY A 259 -13.25 -11.21 -8.56
N ILE A 260 -12.29 -10.61 -7.84
CA ILE A 260 -11.67 -9.35 -8.23
C ILE A 260 -10.21 -9.62 -8.53
N ILE A 261 -9.77 -9.34 -9.77
CA ILE A 261 -8.35 -9.29 -10.13
C ILE A 261 -7.95 -7.81 -10.23
N PRO A 262 -7.13 -7.29 -9.30
CA PRO A 262 -6.78 -5.88 -9.26
C PRO A 262 -5.95 -5.52 -10.49
N ALA A 263 -6.51 -4.65 -11.32
CA ALA A 263 -5.86 -4.07 -12.47
C ALA A 263 -6.32 -2.62 -12.69
N GLY A 264 -6.77 -1.93 -11.65
CA GLY A 264 -7.18 -0.53 -11.69
C GLY A 264 -6.11 0.41 -11.13
N SER A 265 -6.53 1.61 -10.73
CA SER A 265 -5.62 2.63 -10.16
C SER A 265 -5.71 2.73 -8.65
N THR A 266 -6.82 2.29 -8.06
CA THR A 266 -7.10 2.39 -6.61
C THR A 266 -7.29 0.99 -6.03
N ASP A 267 -8.22 0.23 -6.60
CA ASP A 267 -8.55 -1.16 -6.25
C ASP A 267 -8.85 -1.30 -4.75
N ALA A 268 -9.64 -0.35 -4.21
CA ALA A 268 -9.89 -0.24 -2.79
C ALA A 268 -10.68 -1.43 -2.24
N ILE A 269 -11.58 -2.01 -3.05
CA ILE A 269 -12.40 -3.16 -2.65
C ILE A 269 -11.50 -4.41 -2.51
N CYS A 270 -10.59 -4.62 -3.47
CA CYS A 270 -9.60 -5.69 -3.40
C CYS A 270 -8.72 -5.52 -2.15
N PHE A 271 -8.12 -4.34 -1.97
CA PHE A 271 -7.25 -4.08 -0.82
C PHE A 271 -8.00 -4.29 0.51
N SER A 272 -9.22 -3.79 0.64
CA SER A 272 -10.00 -3.89 1.89
C SER A 272 -10.43 -5.32 2.22
N THR A 273 -10.41 -6.24 1.25
CA THR A 273 -10.87 -7.63 1.42
C THR A 273 -9.74 -8.65 1.46
N THR A 274 -8.56 -8.33 0.91
CA THR A 274 -7.39 -9.24 0.89
C THR A 274 -6.14 -8.65 1.56
N GLY A 275 -6.12 -7.34 1.82
CA GLY A 275 -4.98 -6.62 2.39
C GLY A 275 -3.91 -6.24 1.37
N ILE A 276 -4.08 -6.60 0.08
CA ILE A 276 -3.10 -6.31 -0.97
C ILE A 276 -3.72 -6.30 -2.39
N ASN A 277 -3.24 -5.40 -3.24
CA ASN A 277 -3.59 -5.36 -4.67
C ASN A 277 -2.67 -6.27 -5.52
N ASP A 278 -2.68 -7.57 -5.24
CA ASP A 278 -1.85 -8.56 -5.95
C ASP A 278 -2.72 -9.55 -6.76
N PRO A 279 -2.58 -9.59 -8.10
CA PRO A 279 -3.35 -10.48 -8.97
C PRO A 279 -3.20 -11.97 -8.66
N MET A 280 -1.99 -12.41 -8.28
CA MET A 280 -1.73 -13.81 -7.93
C MET A 280 -2.44 -14.19 -6.63
N THR A 281 -2.38 -13.33 -5.62
CA THR A 281 -3.08 -13.51 -4.34
C THR A 281 -4.58 -13.67 -4.55
N SER A 282 -5.17 -12.77 -5.35
CA SER A 282 -6.59 -12.80 -5.69
C SER A 282 -6.99 -14.08 -6.45
N ALA A 283 -6.17 -14.50 -7.43
CA ALA A 283 -6.40 -15.74 -8.16
C ALA A 283 -6.30 -16.98 -7.26
N ILE A 284 -5.38 -16.98 -6.28
CA ILE A 284 -5.28 -18.09 -5.32
C ILE A 284 -6.55 -18.16 -4.45
N HIS A 285 -7.09 -17.05 -3.92
CA HIS A 285 -8.35 -17.05 -3.18
C HIS A 285 -9.51 -17.65 -3.97
N MET A 286 -9.61 -17.31 -5.27
CA MET A 286 -10.60 -17.92 -6.17
C MET A 286 -10.40 -19.43 -6.28
N ILE A 287 -9.17 -19.87 -6.49
CA ILE A 287 -8.82 -21.28 -6.68
C ILE A 287 -9.14 -22.12 -5.43
N ILE A 288 -8.85 -21.60 -4.24
CA ILE A 288 -9.11 -22.33 -2.99
C ILE A 288 -10.58 -22.26 -2.55
N GLY A 289 -11.38 -21.39 -3.18
CA GLY A 289 -12.81 -21.31 -2.96
C GLY A 289 -13.23 -20.59 -1.68
N ASP A 290 -12.37 -19.71 -1.14
CA ASP A 290 -12.74 -18.88 0.01
C ASP A 290 -13.92 -17.95 -0.32
N SER A 291 -14.61 -17.50 0.72
CA SER A 291 -15.75 -16.61 0.58
C SER A 291 -15.78 -15.58 1.69
N THR A 292 -16.02 -14.32 1.34
CA THR A 292 -16.32 -13.23 2.28
C THR A 292 -17.50 -12.46 1.71
N ALA A 293 -18.55 -12.29 2.49
CA ALA A 293 -19.69 -11.48 2.10
C ALA A 293 -19.49 -10.04 2.55
N ILE A 294 -19.94 -9.09 1.72
CA ILE A 294 -19.82 -7.66 1.98
C ILE A 294 -21.16 -6.94 1.94
N ASP A 295 -21.25 -5.87 2.71
CA ASP A 295 -22.38 -4.96 2.76
C ASP A 295 -22.45 -4.11 1.49
N VAL A 296 -23.69 -3.76 1.11
CA VAL A 296 -23.98 -2.96 -0.09
C VAL A 296 -25.06 -1.96 0.24
N CYS A 297 -24.86 -0.71 -0.16
CA CYS A 297 -25.86 0.36 -0.06
C CYS A 297 -26.75 0.40 -1.29
N SER A 298 -28.06 0.53 -1.11
CA SER A 298 -28.97 1.01 -2.16
C SER A 298 -29.15 2.53 -2.04
N ILE A 299 -29.18 3.22 -3.17
CA ILE A 299 -29.23 4.68 -3.24
C ILE A 299 -30.43 5.12 -4.07
N TYR A 300 -31.22 6.03 -3.52
CA TYR A 300 -32.43 6.57 -4.13
C TYR A 300 -32.41 8.10 -4.15
N SER A 301 -33.07 8.69 -5.14
CA SER A 301 -33.46 10.11 -5.18
C SER A 301 -34.99 10.18 -5.17
N GLY A 302 -35.57 10.59 -4.04
CA GLY A 302 -36.99 10.32 -3.77
C GLY A 302 -37.25 8.81 -3.80
N ASP A 303 -38.18 8.37 -4.63
CA ASP A 303 -38.51 6.95 -4.86
C ASP A 303 -37.75 6.33 -6.05
N GLN A 304 -36.95 7.12 -6.77
CA GLN A 304 -36.20 6.63 -7.93
C GLN A 304 -34.93 5.93 -7.46
N PHE A 305 -34.81 4.64 -7.74
CA PHE A 305 -33.57 3.89 -7.58
C PHE A 305 -32.49 4.43 -8.54
N LEU A 306 -31.31 4.73 -7.99
CA LEU A 306 -30.17 5.20 -8.77
C LEU A 306 -29.18 4.08 -9.04
N ARG A 307 -28.67 3.44 -7.97
CA ARG A 307 -27.66 2.37 -8.05
C ARG A 307 -27.36 1.74 -6.69
N TYR A 308 -26.63 0.63 -6.75
CA TYR A 308 -25.93 0.06 -5.59
C TYR A 308 -24.50 0.60 -5.47
N SER A 309 -24.04 0.74 -4.22
CA SER A 309 -22.66 1.10 -3.85
C SER A 309 -22.09 0.11 -2.83
N SER A 310 -20.80 -0.16 -2.92
CA SER A 310 -20.11 -1.17 -2.11
C SER A 310 -18.92 -0.65 -1.33
N SER A 311 -18.48 0.60 -1.54
CA SER A 311 -17.30 1.14 -0.88
C SER A 311 -17.55 2.50 -0.24
N MET A 312 -17.73 3.55 -1.05
CA MET A 312 -17.77 4.93 -0.59
C MET A 312 -18.85 5.72 -1.33
N LEU A 313 -19.65 6.45 -0.56
CA LEU A 313 -20.53 7.50 -1.05
C LEU A 313 -20.15 8.84 -0.39
N ALA A 314 -19.75 9.84 -1.17
CA ALA A 314 -19.22 11.10 -0.63
C ALA A 314 -19.67 12.35 -1.39
N TYR A 315 -20.11 13.38 -0.67
CA TYR A 315 -20.55 14.69 -1.15
C TYR A 315 -19.54 15.80 -0.81
N GLY A 316 -19.67 16.96 -1.45
CA GLY A 316 -18.83 18.12 -1.18
C GLY A 316 -17.43 17.94 -1.79
N TYR A 317 -16.39 18.16 -0.99
CA TYR A 317 -14.99 18.09 -1.45
C TYR A 317 -14.69 16.87 -2.34
N TYR A 318 -15.08 15.67 -1.93
CA TYR A 318 -14.80 14.43 -2.66
C TYR A 318 -15.59 14.31 -3.98
N GLY A 319 -16.83 14.78 -4.00
CA GLY A 319 -17.67 14.80 -5.20
C GLY A 319 -17.21 15.84 -6.21
N ASP A 320 -16.90 17.05 -5.74
CA ASP A 320 -16.37 18.13 -6.57
C ASP A 320 -14.99 17.78 -7.14
N MET A 321 -14.14 17.12 -6.35
CA MET A 321 -12.84 16.61 -6.78
C MET A 321 -13.04 15.61 -7.93
N LEU A 322 -13.94 14.64 -7.77
CA LEU A 322 -14.22 13.66 -8.81
C LEU A 322 -14.71 14.36 -10.08
N LYS A 323 -15.71 15.24 -9.98
CA LYS A 323 -16.28 16.01 -11.09
C LYS A 323 -15.23 16.81 -11.87
N ASP A 324 -14.30 17.44 -11.18
CA ASP A 324 -13.21 18.21 -11.80
C ASP A 324 -12.15 17.30 -12.42
N SER A 325 -11.88 16.15 -11.80
CA SER A 325 -10.93 15.15 -12.31
C SER A 325 -11.40 14.49 -13.61
N GLU A 326 -12.71 14.39 -13.81
CA GLU A 326 -13.33 13.82 -15.01
C GLU A 326 -13.08 14.67 -16.26
N ASN A 327 -13.06 16.00 -16.13
CA ASN A 327 -12.67 16.91 -17.21
C ASN A 327 -11.18 16.78 -17.61
N ASN A 328 -10.40 16.06 -16.82
CA ASN A 328 -8.95 15.95 -16.92
C ASN A 328 -8.47 14.50 -17.08
N ARG A 329 -9.29 13.61 -17.69
CA ARG A 329 -8.94 12.19 -17.91
C ARG A 329 -7.57 12.00 -18.59
N TRP A 330 -7.17 12.94 -19.45
CA TRP A 330 -5.91 12.90 -20.19
C TRP A 330 -4.66 12.86 -19.29
N MET A 331 -4.74 13.36 -18.05
CA MET A 331 -3.64 13.35 -17.08
C MET A 331 -3.41 11.98 -16.40
N GLY A 332 -4.29 10.99 -16.64
CA GLY A 332 -4.26 9.72 -15.90
C GLY A 332 -4.43 9.94 -14.40
N PRO A 333 -3.87 9.08 -13.52
CA PRO A 333 -4.09 9.14 -12.06
C PRO A 333 -3.72 10.49 -11.39
N LYS A 334 -2.79 11.26 -11.97
CA LYS A 334 -2.42 12.61 -11.46
C LYS A 334 -3.61 13.57 -11.42
N ARG A 335 -4.66 13.33 -12.22
CA ARG A 335 -5.88 14.14 -12.24
C ARG A 335 -6.53 14.31 -10.86
N TYR A 336 -6.45 13.29 -10.00
CA TYR A 336 -7.03 13.35 -8.66
C TYR A 336 -6.26 14.28 -7.73
N GLN A 337 -4.92 14.30 -7.83
CA GLN A 337 -4.08 15.20 -7.03
C GLN A 337 -4.30 16.67 -7.43
N VAL A 338 -4.36 16.94 -8.74
CA VAL A 338 -4.60 18.30 -9.26
C VAL A 338 -6.01 18.78 -8.90
N ALA A 339 -7.03 17.96 -9.15
CA ALA A 339 -8.41 18.29 -8.78
C ALA A 339 -8.54 18.46 -7.26
N GLY A 340 -7.92 17.58 -6.48
CA GLY A 340 -7.94 17.62 -5.01
C GLY A 340 -7.30 18.89 -4.47
N ALA A 341 -6.14 19.30 -4.99
CA ALA A 341 -5.47 20.55 -4.62
C ALA A 341 -6.32 21.78 -4.99
N LYS A 342 -6.90 21.79 -6.20
CA LYS A 342 -7.79 22.87 -6.65
C LYS A 342 -9.02 23.02 -5.76
N LYS A 343 -9.69 21.92 -5.40
CA LYS A 343 -10.85 21.95 -4.49
C LYS A 343 -10.47 22.27 -3.05
N PHE A 344 -9.29 21.85 -2.61
CA PHE A 344 -8.75 22.17 -1.29
C PHE A 344 -8.53 23.68 -1.15
N LEU A 345 -7.91 24.31 -2.15
CA LEU A 345 -7.74 25.76 -2.20
C LEU A 345 -9.08 26.50 -2.24
N ALA A 346 -10.09 25.96 -2.92
CA ALA A 346 -11.43 26.56 -2.93
C ALA A 346 -12.13 26.50 -1.56
N ASN A 347 -11.89 25.46 -0.76
CA ASN A 347 -12.47 25.23 0.59
C ASN A 347 -13.98 25.49 0.67
N LYS A 348 -14.73 25.07 -0.35
CA LYS A 348 -16.17 25.32 -0.46
C LYS A 348 -16.95 24.38 0.45
N SER A 349 -17.87 24.94 1.23
CA SER A 349 -18.82 24.19 2.06
C SER A 349 -20.25 24.34 1.55
N TYR A 350 -21.12 23.42 1.95
CA TYR A 350 -22.49 23.30 1.48
C TYR A 350 -23.43 23.12 2.67
N GLU A 351 -24.52 23.89 2.70
CA GLU A 351 -25.58 23.69 3.69
C GLU A 351 -26.42 22.47 3.35
N GLY A 352 -26.73 21.68 4.37
CA GLY A 352 -27.58 20.51 4.23
C GLY A 352 -28.10 20.01 5.57
N GLU A 353 -29.05 19.10 5.45
CA GLU A 353 -29.60 18.32 6.54
C GLU A 353 -29.24 16.85 6.31
N VAL A 354 -28.68 16.20 7.32
CA VAL A 354 -28.39 14.76 7.32
C VAL A 354 -29.24 14.09 8.37
N SER A 355 -30.09 13.16 7.95
CA SER A 355 -30.94 12.38 8.84
C SER A 355 -30.51 10.91 8.80
N PHE A 356 -30.43 10.22 9.92
CA PHE A 356 -29.94 8.83 9.97
C PHE A 356 -30.50 8.00 11.13
N LYS A 357 -30.51 6.67 10.96
CA LYS A 357 -30.80 5.67 11.99
C LYS A 357 -29.52 4.98 12.44
N LEU A 358 -29.29 4.98 13.75
CA LEU A 358 -28.14 4.30 14.37
C LEU A 358 -28.33 2.77 14.36
N ALA A 359 -27.22 2.02 14.32
CA ALA A 359 -27.24 0.57 14.23
C ALA A 359 -27.87 -0.12 15.46
N SER A 360 -27.46 0.22 16.69
CA SER A 360 -28.16 -0.03 17.96
C SER A 360 -27.40 0.62 19.13
N SER A 361 -27.90 0.52 20.38
CA SER A 361 -27.17 0.99 21.58
C SER A 361 -26.06 0.06 22.04
N ALA A 362 -26.00 -1.18 21.52
CA ALA A 362 -24.98 -2.19 21.84
C ALA A 362 -24.04 -2.48 20.64
N ASP A 363 -24.40 -2.05 19.43
CA ASP A 363 -23.55 -2.16 18.24
C ASP A 363 -22.49 -1.05 18.26
N THR A 364 -21.24 -1.53 18.35
CA THR A 364 -19.96 -0.90 18.05
C THR A 364 -19.96 0.58 17.62
N ASN A 365 -19.26 1.41 18.39
CA ASN A 365 -18.92 2.78 18.00
C ASN A 365 -17.86 2.73 16.87
N PRO A 366 -17.93 3.56 15.82
CA PRO A 366 -16.85 3.66 14.82
C PRO A 366 -15.46 3.97 15.40
N LYS A 367 -15.36 4.36 16.67
CA LYS A 367 -14.13 4.59 17.45
C LYS A 367 -13.74 3.43 18.37
N ASP A 368 -14.39 2.27 18.29
CA ASP A 368 -14.12 1.09 19.12
C ASP A 368 -12.75 0.43 18.86
N LYS A 369 -12.09 0.84 17.78
CA LYS A 369 -10.79 0.36 17.32
C LYS A 369 -10.77 -1.12 16.91
N MET A 370 -11.93 -1.71 16.64
CA MET A 370 -12.03 -3.10 16.23
C MET A 370 -11.82 -3.23 14.72
N MET A 371 -10.81 -4.00 14.32
CA MET A 371 -10.48 -4.19 12.91
C MET A 371 -11.24 -5.38 12.33
N CYS A 372 -11.76 -5.22 11.12
CA CYS A 372 -12.39 -6.31 10.38
C CYS A 372 -11.35 -7.14 9.64
N ASN A 373 -11.01 -8.30 10.20
CA ASN A 373 -10.04 -9.25 9.66
C ASN A 373 -10.72 -10.57 9.24
N SER A 374 -9.92 -11.49 8.67
CA SER A 374 -10.33 -12.85 8.35
C SER A 374 -10.99 -13.52 9.56
N GLY A 375 -12.18 -14.08 9.38
CA GLY A 375 -12.93 -14.73 10.46
C GLY A 375 -13.56 -13.78 11.47
N CYS A 376 -13.82 -12.52 11.09
CA CYS A 376 -14.44 -11.53 11.99
C CYS A 376 -15.78 -12.02 12.58
N ASN A 377 -15.84 -12.11 13.92
CA ASN A 377 -17.02 -12.57 14.65
C ASN A 377 -18.23 -11.62 14.49
N ILE A 378 -18.01 -10.30 14.41
CA ILE A 378 -19.10 -9.33 14.25
C ILE A 378 -19.85 -9.61 12.94
N CYS A 379 -19.12 -9.65 11.82
CA CYS A 379 -19.70 -9.94 10.51
C CYS A 379 -20.38 -11.33 10.49
N ALA A 380 -19.78 -12.33 11.13
CA ALA A 380 -20.35 -13.67 11.20
C ALA A 380 -21.67 -13.70 11.99
N MET A 381 -21.76 -12.96 13.10
CA MET A 381 -22.97 -12.89 13.92
C MET A 381 -24.09 -12.08 13.27
N SER A 382 -23.76 -11.06 12.47
CA SER A 382 -24.76 -10.23 11.77
C SER A 382 -25.66 -10.99 10.80
N GLN A 383 -25.25 -12.16 10.32
CA GLN A 383 -26.12 -13.04 9.51
C GLN A 383 -27.31 -13.59 10.31
N PHE A 384 -27.15 -13.77 11.62
CA PHE A 384 -28.15 -14.37 12.50
C PHE A 384 -29.03 -13.32 13.20
N SER A 385 -28.62 -12.05 13.22
CA SER A 385 -29.29 -10.95 13.92
C SER A 385 -30.11 -10.01 13.03
N GLN A 386 -30.40 -10.39 11.77
CA GLN A 386 -31.19 -9.57 10.84
C GLN A 386 -32.59 -9.16 11.34
N GLU A 387 -33.05 -9.72 12.47
CA GLU A 387 -34.34 -9.40 13.11
C GLU A 387 -34.25 -8.34 14.23
N GLU A 388 -33.07 -8.00 14.76
CA GLU A 388 -32.96 -6.97 15.80
C GLU A 388 -32.92 -5.57 15.17
N LYS A 389 -34.11 -4.96 15.09
CA LYS A 389 -34.28 -3.55 14.77
C LYS A 389 -33.56 -2.71 15.83
N GLY A 390 -32.49 -2.01 15.40
CA GLY A 390 -31.94 -0.90 16.17
C GLY A 390 -33.00 0.15 16.51
N PRO A 391 -32.67 1.16 17.34
CA PRO A 391 -33.60 2.23 17.68
C PRO A 391 -34.09 2.88 16.39
N ASP A 392 -35.39 2.79 16.13
CA ASP A 392 -36.03 3.29 14.89
C ASP A 392 -36.13 4.83 14.87
N SER A 393 -35.51 5.51 15.84
CA SER A 393 -35.48 6.95 15.95
C SER A 393 -34.50 7.55 14.94
N TRP A 394 -35.03 8.38 14.05
CA TRP A 394 -34.21 9.23 13.20
C TRP A 394 -33.51 10.30 14.03
N HIS A 395 -32.21 10.45 13.79
CA HIS A 395 -31.39 11.55 14.28
C HIS A 395 -31.12 12.51 13.13
N THR A 396 -31.12 13.81 13.38
CA THR A 396 -30.91 14.83 12.35
C THR A 396 -29.79 15.78 12.75
N VAL A 397 -28.88 16.05 11.82
CA VAL A 397 -27.81 17.03 11.95
C VAL A 397 -27.90 18.01 10.79
N ARG A 398 -28.09 19.29 11.11
CA ARG A 398 -28.08 20.41 10.16
C ARG A 398 -26.77 21.19 10.25
N GLY A 399 -26.28 21.69 9.13
CA GLY A 399 -25.16 22.62 9.12
C GLY A 399 -24.47 22.76 7.77
N LYS A 400 -23.34 23.48 7.79
CA LYS A 400 -22.42 23.58 6.66
C LYS A 400 -21.39 22.47 6.72
N PHE A 401 -21.31 21.70 5.64
CA PHE A 401 -20.38 20.59 5.50
C PHE A 401 -19.37 20.88 4.39
N LEU A 402 -18.08 20.67 4.66
CA LEU A 402 -17.06 20.55 3.61
C LEU A 402 -17.23 19.24 2.85
N ALA A 403 -17.58 18.17 3.56
CA ALA A 403 -17.93 16.89 2.98
C ALA A 403 -18.85 16.07 3.91
N VAL A 404 -19.68 15.24 3.29
CA VAL A 404 -20.42 14.16 3.94
C VAL A 404 -19.97 12.87 3.27
N ALA A 405 -19.52 11.87 4.02
CA ALA A 405 -19.01 10.63 3.45
C ALA A 405 -19.54 9.42 4.21
N SER A 406 -19.86 8.35 3.51
CA SER A 406 -20.34 7.08 4.06
C SER A 406 -19.50 5.95 3.51
N PHE A 407 -19.08 5.04 4.39
CA PHE A 407 -18.22 3.91 4.05
C PHE A 407 -18.83 2.60 4.52
N THR A 408 -18.85 1.58 3.67
CA THR A 408 -19.29 0.19 3.99
C THR A 408 -18.11 -0.76 4.16
N MET A 409 -16.89 -0.22 4.12
CA MET A 409 -15.65 -0.92 4.37
C MET A 409 -14.56 0.11 4.69
N SER A 410 -13.38 -0.36 5.09
CA SER A 410 -12.30 0.57 5.42
C SER A 410 -11.81 1.44 4.26
N CYS A 411 -12.01 1.01 3.01
CA CYS A 411 -11.56 1.71 1.80
C CYS A 411 -10.05 1.93 1.77
N ARG A 412 -9.29 0.90 2.15
CA ARG A 412 -7.82 0.89 2.12
C ARG A 412 -7.31 1.01 0.69
N CYS A 413 -6.21 1.72 0.51
CA CYS A 413 -5.49 1.79 -0.76
C CYS A 413 -4.03 2.20 -0.54
N LEU A 414 -3.24 2.28 -1.61
CA LEU A 414 -1.83 2.67 -1.53
C LEU A 414 -1.59 4.06 -0.91
N ILE A 415 -2.56 4.97 -1.01
CA ILE A 415 -2.46 6.35 -0.48
C ILE A 415 -3.06 6.45 0.94
N SER A 416 -3.92 5.51 1.32
CA SER A 416 -4.57 5.44 2.63
C SER A 416 -4.54 3.99 3.10
N PRO A 417 -3.41 3.52 3.69
CA PRO A 417 -3.19 2.10 3.97
C PRO A 417 -4.17 1.50 4.98
N ILE A 418 -4.64 2.31 5.94
CA ILE A 418 -5.68 1.94 6.92
C ILE A 418 -7.08 2.39 6.49
N GLY A 419 -7.17 3.23 5.46
CA GLY A 419 -8.42 3.72 4.90
C GLY A 419 -9.06 4.87 5.70
N PRO A 420 -10.00 5.63 5.09
CA PRO A 420 -10.73 6.72 5.75
C PRO A 420 -11.77 6.25 6.79
N SER A 421 -12.08 4.95 6.87
CA SER A 421 -12.87 4.38 7.97
C SER A 421 -12.26 3.08 8.50
N PRO A 422 -11.13 3.12 9.23
CA PRO A 422 -10.31 1.95 9.52
C PRO A 422 -11.04 0.77 10.17
N TYR A 423 -12.02 1.08 11.03
CA TYR A 423 -12.76 0.14 11.86
C TYR A 423 -14.13 -0.22 11.28
N CYS A 424 -14.38 0.11 10.01
CA CYS A 424 -15.58 -0.28 9.31
C CYS A 424 -15.54 -1.77 8.99
N HIS A 425 -16.59 -2.49 9.37
CA HIS A 425 -16.74 -3.90 9.10
C HIS A 425 -17.23 -4.15 7.69
N LEU A 426 -16.78 -5.27 7.09
CA LEU A 426 -17.15 -5.61 5.73
C LEU A 426 -18.61 -6.04 5.61
N GLY A 427 -19.21 -6.59 6.67
CA GLY A 427 -20.44 -7.39 6.58
C GLY A 427 -21.34 -7.31 7.81
N ASP A 428 -21.32 -6.22 8.56
CA ASP A 428 -22.09 -6.10 9.80
C ASP A 428 -23.51 -5.52 9.60
N GLY A 429 -23.85 -5.15 8.37
CA GLY A 429 -25.11 -4.51 8.00
C GLY A 429 -25.14 -3.01 8.24
N THR A 430 -23.98 -2.37 8.39
CA THR A 430 -23.88 -0.95 8.72
C THR A 430 -22.91 -0.20 7.79
N SER A 431 -22.95 1.12 7.88
CA SER A 431 -21.97 2.00 7.26
C SER A 431 -21.52 3.06 8.24
N ASP A 432 -20.27 3.48 8.14
CA ASP A 432 -19.73 4.59 8.92
C ASP A 432 -20.00 5.91 8.18
N LEU A 433 -20.86 6.75 8.74
CA LEU A 433 -21.25 8.07 8.23
C LEU A 433 -20.42 9.16 8.89
N LEU A 434 -19.55 9.80 8.12
CA LEU A 434 -18.68 10.90 8.51
C LEU A 434 -19.28 12.23 8.05
N LEU A 435 -19.48 13.14 8.99
CA LEU A 435 -19.89 14.52 8.76
C LEU A 435 -18.69 15.44 9.01
N ILE A 436 -18.10 15.96 7.93
CA ILE A 436 -16.98 16.91 7.99
C ILE A 436 -17.56 18.33 7.94
N GLN A 437 -17.70 18.92 9.11
CA GLN A 437 -18.23 20.27 9.27
C GLN A 437 -17.28 21.32 8.67
N GLN A 438 -17.80 22.50 8.39
CA GLN A 438 -16.99 23.62 7.93
C GLN A 438 -15.83 23.90 8.89
N CYS A 439 -14.60 23.90 8.36
CA CYS A 439 -13.37 24.14 9.09
C CYS A 439 -12.37 24.94 8.24
N SER A 440 -11.27 25.40 8.85
CA SER A 440 -10.20 26.09 8.11
C SER A 440 -9.48 25.15 7.15
N ARG A 441 -8.76 25.70 6.16
CA ARG A 441 -7.94 24.89 5.23
C ARG A 441 -6.89 24.07 5.97
N ILE A 442 -6.28 24.62 7.01
CA ILE A 442 -5.27 23.92 7.84
C ILE A 442 -5.93 22.75 8.57
N GLN A 443 -7.10 22.97 9.18
CA GLN A 443 -7.87 21.90 9.82
C GLN A 443 -8.24 20.80 8.83
N PHE A 444 -8.70 21.17 7.63
CA PHE A 444 -9.04 20.20 6.59
C PHE A 444 -7.80 19.46 6.05
N LEU A 445 -6.65 20.13 5.95
CA LEU A 445 -5.37 19.50 5.59
C LEU A 445 -4.95 18.48 6.66
N ARG A 446 -5.12 18.80 7.95
CA ARG A 446 -4.87 17.85 9.06
C ARG A 446 -5.75 16.60 8.92
N HIS A 447 -7.01 16.74 8.50
CA HIS A 447 -7.89 15.61 8.17
C HIS A 447 -7.32 14.76 7.02
N LEU A 448 -7.03 15.38 5.87
CA LEU A 448 -6.50 14.67 4.70
C LEU A 448 -5.17 13.95 5.01
N TYR A 449 -4.30 14.60 5.78
CA TYR A 449 -3.05 14.02 6.24
C TYR A 449 -3.29 12.79 7.13
N ARG A 450 -4.16 12.89 8.15
CA ARG A 450 -4.46 11.75 9.05
C ARG A 450 -4.98 10.53 8.28
N CYS A 451 -5.87 10.72 7.31
CA CYS A 451 -6.34 9.65 6.44
C CYS A 451 -5.24 8.97 5.62
N SER A 452 -4.12 9.66 5.35
CA SER A 452 -3.00 9.12 4.56
C SER A 452 -1.93 8.41 5.40
N THR A 453 -1.98 8.53 6.73
CA THR A 453 -1.00 7.94 7.66
C THR A 453 -1.55 6.69 8.33
N THR A 454 -0.66 5.82 8.82
CA THR A 454 -1.04 4.62 9.60
C THR A 454 -1.31 4.91 11.08
N ASN A 455 -0.90 6.08 11.58
CA ASN A 455 -0.91 6.41 13.01
C ASN A 455 -1.91 7.52 13.37
N GLY A 456 -2.58 8.12 12.39
CA GLY A 456 -3.53 9.21 12.59
C GLY A 456 -4.97 8.72 12.62
N ASN A 457 -5.70 9.01 13.70
CA ASN A 457 -7.14 8.83 13.76
C ASN A 457 -7.85 10.15 13.41
N GLN A 458 -8.49 10.20 12.25
CA GLN A 458 -9.26 11.36 11.80
C GLN A 458 -10.51 11.61 12.67
N PHE A 459 -11.05 10.59 13.33
CA PHE A 459 -12.24 10.74 14.15
C PHE A 459 -12.04 11.56 15.42
N ASP A 460 -10.79 11.86 15.79
CA ASP A 460 -10.45 12.70 16.94
C ASP A 460 -10.44 14.20 16.61
N LEU A 461 -10.70 14.58 15.35
CA LEU A 461 -10.79 15.97 14.93
C LEU A 461 -12.17 16.57 15.32
N PRO A 462 -12.23 17.75 15.96
CA PRO A 462 -13.46 18.28 16.56
C PRO A 462 -14.56 18.65 15.55
N PHE A 463 -14.18 18.89 14.28
CA PHE A 463 -15.09 19.19 13.19
C PHE A 463 -15.54 17.94 12.42
N ILE A 464 -15.16 16.74 12.88
CA ILE A 464 -15.58 15.46 12.29
C ILE A 464 -16.47 14.73 13.28
N LYS A 465 -17.71 14.46 12.85
CA LYS A 465 -18.62 13.56 13.56
C LYS A 465 -18.72 12.26 12.78
N VAL A 466 -18.70 11.12 13.47
CA VAL A 466 -18.80 9.81 12.86
C VAL A 466 -19.90 9.00 13.55
N PHE A 467 -20.74 8.34 12.78
CA PHE A 467 -21.87 7.54 13.25
C PHE A 467 -21.92 6.20 12.52
N ARG A 468 -22.22 5.12 13.24
CA ARG A 468 -22.53 3.82 12.62
C ARG A 468 -24.03 3.75 12.34
N VAL A 469 -24.40 3.65 11.07
CA VAL A 469 -25.78 3.81 10.60
C VAL A 469 -26.21 2.67 9.69
N ARG A 470 -27.52 2.38 9.68
CA ARG A 470 -28.14 1.38 8.78
C ARG A 470 -28.95 2.02 7.65
N GLU A 471 -29.43 3.24 7.88
CA GLU A 471 -30.24 4.01 6.95
C GLU A 471 -29.95 5.49 7.17
N TRP A 472 -29.77 6.26 6.11
CA TRP A 472 -29.56 7.70 6.21
C TRP A 472 -29.96 8.44 4.94
N SER A 473 -30.18 9.74 5.06
CA SER A 473 -30.54 10.62 3.96
C SER A 473 -29.82 11.96 4.08
N PHE A 474 -29.66 12.61 2.94
CA PHE A 474 -29.14 13.95 2.83
C PHE A 474 -30.10 14.79 1.99
N SER A 475 -30.37 16.02 2.44
CA SER A 475 -31.10 17.02 1.67
C SER A 475 -30.41 18.38 1.72
N VAL A 476 -30.30 19.04 0.57
CA VAL A 476 -29.86 20.44 0.48
C VAL A 476 -30.91 21.34 1.11
N GLN A 477 -30.50 22.28 1.96
CA GLN A 477 -31.41 23.34 2.37
C GLN A 477 -31.51 24.40 1.26
N THR A 478 -32.72 24.67 0.81
CA THR A 478 -33.04 25.86 -0.01
C THR A 478 -33.49 26.97 0.92
N ASP A 479 -32.95 28.18 0.72
CA ASP A 479 -33.44 29.41 1.37
C ASP A 479 -34.89 29.65 0.95
N THR A 480 -35.83 29.05 1.67
CA THR A 480 -37.26 29.33 1.58
C THR A 480 -37.72 29.67 2.98
N GLU A 481 -37.62 30.95 3.32
CA GLU A 481 -38.61 31.72 4.10
C GLU A 481 -38.07 33.14 4.35
N GLY A 482 -38.70 34.14 3.72
CA GLY A 482 -38.45 35.56 4.00
C GLY A 482 -38.60 36.51 2.83
N ASP A 483 -39.69 36.46 2.06
CA ASP A 483 -40.11 37.65 1.30
C ASP A 483 -41.62 37.60 1.01
N THR A 484 -42.41 37.77 2.07
CA THR A 484 -43.72 38.42 1.93
C THR A 484 -43.51 39.91 2.16
N ASP A 485 -43.93 40.69 1.17
CA ASP A 485 -44.04 42.15 1.11
C ASP A 485 -42.76 42.96 0.84
N LEU A 486 -42.50 43.28 -0.44
CA LEU A 486 -42.43 44.68 -0.91
C LEU A 486 -42.36 44.82 -2.44
N GLN A 487 -42.87 45.95 -2.92
CA GLN A 487 -43.33 46.24 -4.28
C GLN A 487 -42.24 46.34 -5.37
N SER A 488 -42.57 45.81 -6.55
CA SER A 488 -42.25 46.24 -7.93
C SER A 488 -41.10 47.24 -8.18
N GLN A 489 -39.99 46.75 -8.74
CA GLN A 489 -39.10 47.49 -9.66
C GLN A 489 -38.49 46.51 -10.70
N PRO A 490 -38.25 46.91 -11.97
CA PRO A 490 -37.75 46.02 -13.02
C PRO A 490 -36.24 45.77 -12.94
N SER A 491 -35.85 44.50 -13.05
CA SER A 491 -34.47 44.01 -12.96
C SER A 491 -33.62 44.27 -14.23
N PRO A 492 -32.31 44.54 -14.12
CA PRO A 492 -31.38 44.67 -15.25
C PRO A 492 -31.06 43.30 -15.92
N PRO A 493 -30.49 43.27 -17.14
CA PRO A 493 -30.37 42.06 -17.94
C PRO A 493 -29.36 41.05 -17.34
N PRO A 494 -29.50 39.74 -17.68
CA PRO A 494 -28.80 38.68 -16.99
C PRO A 494 -27.29 38.74 -17.29
N ARG A 495 -26.49 38.94 -16.24
CA ARG A 495 -25.06 38.64 -16.25
C ARG A 495 -24.85 37.12 -16.17
N GLU A 496 -23.83 36.68 -16.90
CA GLU A 496 -23.40 35.31 -17.15
C GLU A 496 -23.23 34.46 -15.86
N SER A 497 -23.71 33.21 -15.97
CA SER A 497 -23.55 32.02 -15.09
C SER A 497 -23.29 32.24 -13.59
N ARG A 498 -24.36 32.19 -12.79
CA ARG A 498 -24.26 31.90 -11.33
C ARG A 498 -23.62 30.52 -11.14
N ALA A 499 -22.62 30.42 -10.26
CA ALA A 499 -22.01 29.16 -9.86
C ALA A 499 -23.07 28.20 -9.25
N PRO A 500 -22.93 26.88 -9.42
CA PRO A 500 -23.89 25.92 -8.88
C PRO A 500 -23.99 26.01 -7.35
N THR A 501 -25.23 26.07 -6.86
CA THR A 501 -25.59 26.21 -5.44
C THR A 501 -25.33 24.96 -4.61
N HIS A 502 -25.13 23.81 -5.26
CA HIS A 502 -24.93 22.49 -4.64
C HIS A 502 -23.73 21.74 -5.26
N SER A 503 -23.22 20.74 -4.53
CA SER A 503 -22.18 19.81 -4.99
C SER A 503 -22.80 18.60 -5.68
N VAL A 504 -21.95 17.64 -6.08
CA VAL A 504 -22.35 16.32 -6.59
C VAL A 504 -21.84 15.23 -5.65
N TRP A 505 -22.32 14.01 -5.83
CA TRP A 505 -21.85 12.85 -5.08
C TRP A 505 -20.85 12.03 -5.90
N ASN A 506 -19.81 11.55 -5.22
CA ASN A 506 -18.94 10.46 -5.65
C ASN A 506 -19.47 9.16 -5.05
N CYS A 507 -19.93 8.25 -5.89
CA CYS A 507 -20.44 6.93 -5.55
C CYS A 507 -19.54 5.88 -6.19
N ASP A 508 -18.65 5.26 -5.42
CA ASP A 508 -17.66 4.28 -5.91
C ASP A 508 -16.86 4.76 -7.14
N GLY A 509 -16.56 6.05 -7.22
CA GLY A 509 -15.85 6.66 -8.36
C GLY A 509 -16.74 7.16 -9.49
N GLU A 510 -18.07 7.07 -9.36
CA GLU A 510 -19.04 7.56 -10.33
C GLU A 510 -19.82 8.77 -9.80
N ILE A 511 -20.24 9.67 -10.70
CA ILE A 511 -20.91 10.91 -10.30
C ILE A 511 -22.43 10.70 -10.22
N ILE A 512 -23.03 11.06 -9.08
CA ILE A 512 -24.49 11.25 -8.95
C ILE A 512 -24.78 12.75 -8.83
N THR A 513 -25.63 13.26 -9.72
CA THR A 513 -25.96 14.70 -9.82
C THR A 513 -27.12 15.12 -8.93
N SER A 514 -28.01 14.18 -8.56
CA SER A 514 -29.08 14.46 -7.60
C SER A 514 -28.45 14.73 -6.23
N PRO A 515 -28.64 15.92 -5.65
CA PRO A 515 -27.98 16.25 -4.39
C PRO A 515 -28.70 15.60 -3.20
N ASN A 516 -30.02 15.42 -3.28
CA ASN A 516 -30.83 14.78 -2.24
C ASN A 516 -30.83 13.27 -2.44
N LEU A 517 -30.40 12.51 -1.43
CA LEU A 517 -30.31 11.06 -1.51
C LEU A 517 -30.90 10.38 -0.27
N ASN A 518 -31.50 9.20 -0.47
CA ASN A 518 -31.86 8.24 0.58
C ASN A 518 -31.01 6.98 0.40
N ILE A 519 -30.41 6.51 1.48
CA ILE A 519 -29.42 5.42 1.49
C ILE A 519 -29.83 4.37 2.51
N ARG A 520 -29.77 3.10 2.10
CA ARG A 520 -30.02 1.96 2.96
C ARG A 520 -28.92 0.92 2.82
N VAL A 521 -28.38 0.44 3.94
CA VAL A 521 -27.35 -0.60 3.97
C VAL A 521 -28.01 -1.97 3.99
N HIS A 522 -27.49 -2.89 3.18
CA HIS A 522 -27.94 -4.28 3.10
C HIS A 522 -26.80 -5.20 3.54
N CYS A 523 -27.07 -5.95 4.61
CA CYS A 523 -26.09 -6.83 5.24
C CYS A 523 -25.68 -7.96 4.30
N GLN A 524 -24.38 -8.07 4.02
CA GLN A 524 -23.76 -9.21 3.33
C GLN A 524 -24.43 -9.57 2.00
N LEU A 525 -24.86 -8.57 1.24
CA LEU A 525 -25.66 -8.74 0.03
C LEU A 525 -24.90 -9.43 -1.10
N ILE A 526 -23.57 -9.30 -1.17
CA ILE A 526 -22.76 -9.95 -2.20
C ILE A 526 -21.58 -10.72 -1.60
N SER A 527 -21.29 -11.89 -2.17
CA SER A 527 -20.16 -12.74 -1.77
C SER A 527 -18.99 -12.62 -2.73
N LEU A 528 -17.78 -12.49 -2.18
CA LEU A 528 -16.53 -12.36 -2.92
C LEU A 528 -15.65 -13.60 -2.74
N PHE A 529 -14.85 -13.94 -3.75
CA PHE A 529 -13.74 -14.89 -3.61
C PHE A 529 -12.57 -14.25 -2.84
N ALA A 530 -12.73 -14.12 -1.53
CA ALA A 530 -11.75 -13.59 -0.60
C ALA A 530 -11.91 -14.25 0.78
N ARG A 531 -10.88 -14.16 1.61
CA ARG A 531 -10.90 -14.66 3.01
C ARG A 531 -11.10 -13.56 4.05
N GLY A 532 -10.84 -12.31 3.68
CA GLY A 532 -10.55 -11.25 4.63
C GLY A 532 -9.03 -11.14 4.88
N ILE A 533 -8.64 -10.06 5.55
CA ILE A 533 -7.23 -9.75 5.85
C ILE A 533 -6.74 -10.68 6.97
N GLU A 534 -5.72 -11.50 6.70
CA GLU A 534 -5.08 -12.35 7.72
C GLU A 534 -4.06 -11.52 8.53
N ASP A 535 -4.18 -11.52 9.87
CA ASP A 535 -3.19 -10.89 10.75
C ASP A 535 -1.88 -11.67 10.74
N MET A 536 -0.79 -11.02 10.35
CA MET A 536 0.54 -11.66 10.33
C MET A 536 1.20 -11.69 11.73
N GLU A 537 0.58 -11.03 12.72
CA GLU A 537 0.96 -11.04 14.14
C GLU A 537 -0.07 -11.82 14.99
N SER A 538 -0.26 -13.08 14.64
CA SER A 538 -0.43 -14.19 15.59
C SER A 538 -0.79 -15.45 14.81
N PRO A 539 -0.01 -16.54 14.87
CA PRO A 539 -0.68 -17.81 15.03
C PRO A 539 -1.39 -17.71 16.37
N THR A 540 -2.69 -17.49 16.38
CA THR A 540 -3.47 -17.69 17.61
C THR A 540 -3.15 -19.09 18.11
N PRO A 541 -2.60 -19.26 19.33
CA PRO A 541 -2.47 -20.56 19.94
C PRO A 541 -3.84 -20.95 20.49
N GLN A 542 -4.78 -21.24 19.60
CA GLN A 542 -6.04 -21.90 19.94
C GLN A 542 -6.26 -23.09 18.99
N SER A 543 -5.27 -23.98 18.99
CA SER A 543 -5.49 -25.44 19.00
C SER A 543 -4.25 -26.26 19.37
N CYS A 544 -3.07 -25.67 19.58
CA CYS A 544 -1.92 -26.38 20.16
C CYS A 544 -1.51 -25.81 21.51
N ALA A 545 -2.32 -26.06 22.53
CA ALA A 545 -1.87 -25.97 23.92
C ALA A 545 -1.23 -27.31 24.32
N SER A 546 0.00 -27.57 23.87
CA SER A 546 1.04 -28.35 24.55
C SER A 546 2.15 -28.70 23.57
N CYS A 547 3.40 -28.44 23.97
CA CYS A 547 4.65 -28.86 23.30
C CYS A 547 5.11 -27.95 22.15
N CYS A 548 5.95 -26.96 22.48
CA CYS A 548 7.32 -26.82 21.93
C CYS A 548 7.91 -25.45 22.34
N ASN A 549 8.73 -25.46 23.38
CA ASN A 549 9.81 -24.48 23.55
C ASN A 549 11.07 -25.06 22.91
N VAL A 550 11.93 -24.18 22.40
CA VAL A 550 13.28 -24.39 21.83
C VAL A 550 13.30 -24.67 20.31
N CYS A 551 13.64 -23.62 19.55
CA CYS A 551 14.23 -23.71 18.22
C CYS A 551 15.74 -23.49 18.39
N ASP A 552 16.57 -24.46 17.98
CA ASP A 552 18.01 -24.26 17.77
C ASP A 552 18.27 -24.12 16.25
N PRO A 553 19.34 -23.42 15.84
CA PRO A 553 19.36 -22.67 14.58
C PRO A 553 20.47 -23.17 13.65
N GLU A 554 20.14 -23.79 12.51
CA GLU A 554 21.12 -23.93 11.42
C GLU A 554 20.45 -23.82 10.04
N ASP A 555 21.19 -23.20 9.10
CA ASP A 555 20.91 -22.90 7.69
C ASP A 555 20.12 -21.62 7.38
N ASN A 556 20.74 -20.50 7.74
CA ASN A 556 20.49 -19.18 7.18
C ASN A 556 21.40 -18.93 5.96
N TYR A 557 20.84 -19.08 4.76
CA TYR A 557 21.31 -18.37 3.56
C TYR A 557 20.08 -17.77 2.88
N LYS A 558 19.74 -16.54 3.29
CA LYS A 558 18.71 -15.71 2.64
C LYS A 558 19.10 -15.42 1.19
N LYS A 559 18.23 -15.80 0.25
CA LYS A 559 18.36 -15.40 -1.16
C LYS A 559 17.77 -14.00 -1.33
N PHE A 560 18.66 -13.02 -1.51
CA PHE A 560 18.43 -11.59 -1.70
C PHE A 560 17.53 -11.29 -2.92
N SER A 561 16.52 -10.42 -2.76
CA SER A 561 15.71 -9.87 -3.87
C SER A 561 15.23 -8.45 -3.55
N CYS A 562 15.43 -7.52 -4.48
CA CYS A 562 14.95 -6.13 -4.38
C CYS A 562 13.45 -6.00 -4.67
N THR A 563 12.86 -4.88 -4.24
CA THR A 563 11.47 -4.52 -4.57
C THR A 563 11.31 -4.25 -6.07
N ASP A 564 10.10 -4.48 -6.62
CA ASP A 564 9.86 -4.34 -8.06
C ASP A 564 10.14 -2.90 -8.53
N GLY A 565 10.96 -2.75 -9.59
CA GLY A 565 11.43 -1.46 -10.07
C GLY A 565 12.78 -1.02 -9.52
N TRP A 566 13.35 -1.76 -8.57
CA TRP A 566 14.71 -1.60 -8.07
C TRP A 566 15.63 -2.66 -8.67
N VAL A 567 16.84 -2.26 -9.02
CA VAL A 567 17.88 -3.13 -9.55
C VAL A 567 18.81 -3.51 -8.42
N GLY A 568 18.98 -4.81 -8.19
CA GLY A 568 19.86 -5.33 -7.15
C GLY A 568 21.30 -5.45 -7.61
N HIS A 569 22.23 -5.05 -6.74
CA HIS A 569 23.65 -5.30 -6.88
C HIS A 569 24.23 -5.61 -5.50
N HIS A 570 24.77 -6.82 -5.33
CA HIS A 570 25.18 -7.36 -4.04
C HIS A 570 24.07 -7.29 -2.97
N SER A 571 24.30 -6.62 -1.84
CA SER A 571 23.35 -6.45 -0.73
C SER A 571 22.53 -5.15 -0.84
N LYS A 572 22.67 -4.40 -1.94
CA LYS A 572 22.03 -3.11 -2.18
C LYS A 572 21.03 -3.15 -3.32
N CYS A 573 19.99 -2.37 -3.18
CA CYS A 573 18.95 -2.18 -4.18
C CYS A 573 18.95 -0.74 -4.65
N TYR A 574 18.88 -0.51 -5.97
CA TYR A 574 18.97 0.80 -6.58
C TYR A 574 17.75 1.15 -7.43
N PHE A 575 17.19 2.34 -7.26
CA PHE A 575 16.06 2.84 -8.05
C PHE A 575 16.47 4.02 -8.90
N PHE A 576 16.15 3.94 -10.19
CA PHE A 576 16.41 5.01 -11.15
C PHE A 576 15.11 5.76 -11.42
N SER A 577 15.08 7.05 -11.07
CA SER A 577 13.88 7.86 -11.19
C SER A 577 13.51 8.11 -12.67
N LYS A 578 12.22 8.30 -12.91
CA LYS A 578 11.67 8.65 -14.24
C LYS A 578 11.20 10.10 -14.32
N THR A 579 11.45 10.88 -13.26
CA THR A 579 11.02 12.27 -13.12
C THR A 579 12.17 13.08 -12.55
N LYS A 580 12.31 14.32 -13.03
CA LYS A 580 13.36 15.23 -12.58
C LYS A 580 12.96 15.97 -11.31
N GLN A 581 13.91 16.21 -10.41
CA GLN A 581 13.73 16.89 -9.13
C GLN A 581 14.99 17.67 -8.76
N THR A 582 14.87 18.63 -7.83
CA THR A 582 16.04 19.26 -7.18
C THR A 582 16.74 18.24 -6.27
N PHE A 583 17.99 18.50 -5.87
CA PHE A 583 18.73 17.59 -4.99
C PHE A 583 18.02 17.37 -3.65
N ALA A 584 17.48 18.43 -3.05
CA ALA A 584 16.73 18.36 -1.80
C ALA A 584 15.45 17.52 -1.94
N ASP A 585 14.67 17.75 -3.00
CA ASP A 585 13.45 16.98 -3.29
C ASP A 585 13.76 15.52 -3.63
N ALA A 586 14.84 15.27 -4.37
CA ALA A 586 15.28 13.92 -4.71
C ALA A 586 15.70 13.13 -3.45
N SER A 587 16.47 13.76 -2.56
CA SER A 587 16.84 13.19 -1.25
C SER A 587 15.61 12.88 -0.40
N ALA A 588 14.67 13.84 -0.29
CA ALA A 588 13.42 13.65 0.43
C ALA A 588 12.55 12.51 -0.15
N LEU A 589 12.47 12.40 -1.48
CA LEU A 589 11.74 11.34 -2.16
C LEU A 589 12.39 9.96 -1.96
N CYS A 590 13.72 9.85 -2.01
CA CYS A 590 14.39 8.60 -1.66
C CYS A 590 14.06 8.20 -0.22
N ARG A 591 14.06 9.13 0.73
CA ARG A 591 13.67 8.83 2.12
C ARG A 591 12.22 8.43 2.28
N ALA A 592 11.30 9.01 1.51
CA ALA A 592 9.91 8.58 1.49
C ALA A 592 9.74 7.10 1.08
N PHE A 593 10.72 6.53 0.35
CA PHE A 593 10.79 5.10 0.02
C PHE A 593 11.65 4.27 1.01
N ASN A 594 11.96 4.79 2.19
CA ASN A 594 12.85 4.17 3.17
C ASN A 594 14.22 3.83 2.58
N SER A 595 14.73 4.73 1.74
CA SER A 595 16.00 4.64 1.02
C SER A 595 16.73 5.98 1.12
N LYS A 596 17.91 6.11 0.51
CA LYS A 596 18.68 7.35 0.43
C LYS A 596 19.12 7.59 -1.00
N LEU A 597 19.61 8.78 -1.36
CA LEU A 597 20.30 8.94 -2.64
C LEU A 597 21.48 7.95 -2.70
N ALA A 598 21.79 7.41 -3.87
CA ALA A 598 22.81 6.39 -4.04
C ALA A 598 24.19 6.91 -3.63
N GLU A 599 24.87 6.20 -2.72
CA GLU A 599 26.18 6.55 -2.17
C GLU A 599 27.12 5.42 -2.51
N PRO A 600 27.75 5.42 -3.71
CA PRO A 600 28.65 4.35 -4.10
C PRO A 600 29.88 4.39 -3.22
N VAL A 601 29.99 3.48 -2.25
CA VAL A 601 31.10 3.42 -1.27
C VAL A 601 32.26 2.54 -1.72
N THR A 602 32.06 1.75 -2.78
CA THR A 602 33.10 0.95 -3.42
C THR A 602 33.20 1.26 -4.92
N GLN A 603 34.38 1.04 -5.50
CA GLN A 603 34.58 1.25 -6.94
C GLN A 603 33.67 0.33 -7.78
N ASP A 604 33.33 -0.85 -7.25
CA ASP A 604 32.40 -1.80 -7.88
C ASP A 604 30.97 -1.25 -7.94
N GLU A 605 30.48 -0.67 -6.84
CA GLU A 605 29.18 0.03 -6.81
C GLU A 605 29.14 1.20 -7.79
N LEU A 606 30.21 2.01 -7.82
CA LEU A 606 30.34 3.13 -8.76
C LEU A 606 30.28 2.63 -10.22
N ASN A 607 31.05 1.61 -10.56
CA ASN A 607 31.09 1.03 -11.91
C ASN A 607 29.72 0.46 -12.31
N PHE A 608 29.02 -0.19 -11.39
CA PHE A 608 27.67 -0.73 -11.59
C PHE A 608 26.67 0.39 -11.93
N LEU A 609 26.64 1.46 -11.13
CA LEU A 609 25.76 2.61 -11.35
C LEU A 609 26.05 3.29 -12.70
N THR A 610 27.32 3.58 -12.98
CA THR A 610 27.76 4.15 -14.25
C THR A 610 27.34 3.29 -15.44
N SER A 611 27.52 1.97 -15.37
CA SER A 611 27.14 1.04 -16.45
C SER A 611 25.64 1.05 -16.74
N LEU A 612 24.80 1.11 -15.71
CA LEU A 612 23.35 1.19 -15.87
C LEU A 612 22.90 2.54 -16.42
N VAL A 613 23.46 3.65 -15.95
CA VAL A 613 23.16 4.99 -16.49
C VAL A 613 23.46 5.07 -18.00
N VAL A 614 24.58 4.50 -18.44
CA VAL A 614 24.96 4.43 -19.86
C VAL A 614 24.01 3.52 -20.65
N MET A 615 23.64 2.35 -20.12
CA MET A 615 22.75 1.38 -20.77
C MET A 615 21.32 1.89 -20.98
N ILE A 616 20.83 2.77 -20.10
CA ILE A 616 19.45 3.32 -20.18
C ILE A 616 19.29 4.29 -21.38
N GLY A 617 20.40 4.80 -21.95
CA GLY A 617 20.46 5.27 -23.35
C GLY A 617 19.65 6.51 -23.72
N GLN A 618 19.28 7.36 -22.76
CA GLN A 618 18.65 8.67 -23.02
C GLN A 618 19.59 9.76 -22.49
N SER A 619 19.72 10.91 -23.18
CA SER A 619 20.53 12.07 -22.74
C SER A 619 20.02 12.62 -21.39
N ALA A 620 20.38 11.96 -20.29
CA ALA A 620 19.76 12.07 -18.98
C ALA A 620 20.86 11.97 -17.92
N SER A 621 21.00 13.02 -17.13
CA SER A 621 21.88 13.05 -15.97
C SER A 621 21.12 12.68 -14.70
N TYR A 622 21.80 11.99 -13.78
CA TYR A 622 21.22 11.50 -12.54
C TYR A 622 21.97 12.00 -11.31
N TYR A 623 21.26 12.54 -10.33
CA TYR A 623 21.78 12.79 -8.99
C TYR A 623 22.15 11.49 -8.28
N ILE A 624 23.31 11.51 -7.65
CA ILE A 624 23.76 10.59 -6.61
C ILE A 624 23.91 11.34 -5.29
N GLY A 625 24.05 10.63 -4.17
CA GLY A 625 24.12 11.20 -2.84
C GLY A 625 25.48 11.82 -2.50
N VAL A 626 26.07 12.58 -3.41
CA VAL A 626 27.38 13.23 -3.26
C VAL A 626 27.22 14.74 -3.44
N THR A 627 27.82 15.50 -2.53
CA THR A 627 27.76 16.96 -2.51
C THR A 627 28.97 17.51 -1.78
N ASP A 628 29.39 18.72 -2.11
CA ASP A 628 30.35 19.51 -1.34
C ASP A 628 29.71 20.79 -0.76
N SER A 629 28.36 20.88 -0.75
CA SER A 629 27.58 21.98 -0.14
C SER A 629 27.85 22.20 1.35
N PHE A 630 28.50 21.23 1.99
CA PHE A 630 28.95 21.32 3.37
C PHE A 630 30.32 21.95 3.52
N LEU A 631 31.20 21.76 2.53
CA LEU A 631 32.54 22.31 2.48
C LEU A 631 33.04 22.30 1.04
N GLU A 632 33.05 23.47 0.43
CA GLU A 632 33.52 23.73 -0.94
C GLU A 632 34.84 23.02 -1.25
N GLY A 633 34.85 22.22 -2.32
CA GLY A 633 36.02 21.44 -2.75
C GLY A 633 36.26 20.14 -1.96
N GLN A 634 35.43 19.80 -0.98
CA GLN A 634 35.44 18.50 -0.28
C GLN A 634 34.13 17.73 -0.48
N TRP A 635 34.15 16.83 -1.45
CA TRP A 635 33.03 15.95 -1.75
C TRP A 635 32.76 14.93 -0.64
N VAL A 636 31.54 14.95 -0.11
CA VAL A 636 31.05 14.04 0.93
C VAL A 636 29.78 13.32 0.49
N TYR A 637 29.54 12.16 1.10
CA TYR A 637 28.26 11.46 0.99
C TYR A 637 27.19 12.16 1.83
N SER A 638 26.06 12.53 1.22
CA SER A 638 25.00 13.35 1.84
C SER A 638 24.29 12.73 3.06
N TYR A 639 24.13 11.41 3.07
CA TYR A 639 23.52 10.62 4.14
C TYR A 639 24.59 10.03 5.07
N ALA A 640 25.62 9.37 4.53
CA ALA A 640 26.68 8.77 5.36
C ALA A 640 27.58 9.82 6.02
N ARG A 641 27.62 11.05 5.46
CA ARG A 641 28.38 12.18 5.98
C ARG A 641 29.87 11.87 6.14
N THR A 642 30.45 11.17 5.18
CA THR A 642 31.89 10.93 5.15
C THR A 642 32.44 11.40 3.81
N LEU A 643 33.74 11.74 3.76
CA LEU A 643 34.43 11.95 2.48
C LEU A 643 34.19 10.77 1.54
N ILE A 644 34.03 11.08 0.25
CA ILE A 644 33.87 10.04 -0.76
C ILE A 644 35.06 9.07 -0.72
N ARG A 645 34.76 7.77 -0.78
CA ARG A 645 35.78 6.70 -0.68
C ARG A 645 36.14 6.10 -2.04
N VAL A 646 35.41 6.48 -3.08
CA VAL A 646 35.61 6.06 -4.46
C VAL A 646 36.44 7.09 -5.20
N ARG A 647 37.11 6.68 -6.28
CA ARG A 647 37.81 7.61 -7.16
C ARG A 647 36.79 8.21 -8.12
N PRO A 648 36.41 9.50 -7.97
CA PRO A 648 35.42 10.12 -8.84
C PRO A 648 35.97 10.20 -10.28
N HIS A 649 35.09 10.01 -11.26
CA HIS A 649 35.43 10.07 -12.67
C HIS A 649 34.85 11.34 -13.29
N TRP A 650 35.41 12.48 -12.91
CA TRP A 650 34.99 13.80 -13.38
C TRP A 650 35.12 13.94 -14.90
N LEU A 651 34.26 14.78 -15.49
CA LEU A 651 34.45 15.30 -16.84
C LEU A 651 35.77 16.07 -16.97
N ASN A 652 36.32 16.10 -18.18
CA ASN A 652 37.53 16.88 -18.44
C ASN A 652 37.28 18.37 -18.14
N GLY A 653 38.00 18.89 -17.14
CA GLY A 653 37.86 20.28 -16.67
C GLY A 653 37.05 20.43 -15.38
N GLY A 654 36.33 19.38 -14.95
CA GLY A 654 35.56 19.37 -13.70
C GLY A 654 36.30 18.73 -12.50
N PRO A 655 35.82 18.96 -11.26
CA PRO A 655 34.77 19.91 -10.93
C PRO A 655 35.24 21.35 -11.19
N ASP A 656 34.39 22.17 -11.82
CA ASP A 656 34.76 23.53 -12.27
C ASP A 656 34.12 24.64 -11.42
N ASN A 657 33.24 24.25 -10.49
CA ASN A 657 32.46 25.09 -9.60
C ASN A 657 31.82 26.29 -10.33
N TYR A 658 31.27 26.04 -11.51
CA TYR A 658 30.72 27.09 -12.36
C TYR A 658 29.34 27.57 -11.85
N HIS A 659 29.33 28.61 -11.01
CA HIS A 659 28.16 29.17 -10.29
C HIS A 659 27.73 28.44 -9.00
N ASN A 660 28.69 28.03 -8.16
CA ASN A 660 28.42 27.46 -6.82
C ASN A 660 27.67 26.11 -6.91
N GLU A 661 28.28 25.18 -7.64
CA GLU A 661 27.68 23.92 -8.07
C GLU A 661 27.92 22.78 -7.08
N ASP A 662 27.12 22.74 -6.03
CA ASP A 662 27.51 21.92 -4.88
C ASP A 662 27.08 20.43 -4.94
N CYS A 663 26.44 19.98 -6.02
CA CYS A 663 25.82 18.65 -6.12
C CYS A 663 26.36 17.84 -7.30
N VAL A 664 26.39 16.51 -7.21
CA VAL A 664 26.95 15.67 -8.28
C VAL A 664 25.88 15.02 -9.15
N GLU A 665 26.04 15.18 -10.46
CA GLU A 665 25.32 14.41 -11.47
C GLU A 665 26.21 13.38 -12.18
N VAL A 666 25.61 12.23 -12.55
CA VAL A 666 26.22 11.20 -13.41
C VAL A 666 25.66 11.35 -14.83
N VAL A 667 26.52 11.73 -15.78
CA VAL A 667 26.12 12.15 -17.13
C VAL A 667 26.14 10.99 -18.12
N SER A 668 24.96 10.54 -18.58
CA SER A 668 24.86 9.38 -19.46
C SER A 668 25.55 9.55 -20.81
N SER A 669 25.48 10.75 -21.41
CA SER A 669 26.10 11.06 -22.70
C SER A 669 27.62 11.11 -22.67
N GLN A 670 28.22 11.14 -21.47
CA GLN A 670 29.66 11.19 -21.26
C GLN A 670 30.16 9.93 -20.56
N SER A 671 29.62 8.77 -20.96
CA SER A 671 30.00 7.46 -20.41
C SER A 671 29.86 7.36 -18.88
N GLY A 672 28.91 8.11 -18.29
CA GLY A 672 28.65 8.16 -16.85
C GLY A 672 29.78 8.82 -16.04
N GLN A 673 30.50 9.76 -16.64
CA GLN A 673 31.37 10.71 -15.93
C GLN A 673 30.56 11.64 -15.03
N TRP A 674 31.20 12.14 -13.97
CA TRP A 674 30.59 13.04 -12.99
C TRP A 674 30.75 14.49 -13.44
N SER A 675 29.72 15.29 -13.20
CA SER A 675 29.77 16.75 -13.25
C SER A 675 29.25 17.28 -11.92
N ASP A 676 29.88 18.32 -11.42
CA ASP A 676 29.26 19.21 -10.45
C ASP A 676 28.14 19.98 -11.15
N VAL A 677 27.07 20.25 -10.39
CA VAL A 677 25.89 20.96 -10.85
C VAL A 677 25.22 21.70 -9.69
N GLN A 678 24.58 22.84 -9.96
CA GLN A 678 23.75 23.51 -8.96
C GLN A 678 22.71 22.55 -8.37
N CYS A 679 22.63 22.46 -7.04
CA CYS A 679 21.69 21.57 -6.34
C CYS A 679 20.20 21.85 -6.63
N THR A 680 19.89 23.04 -7.14
CA THR A 680 18.54 23.46 -7.57
C THR A 680 18.19 22.98 -8.98
N THR A 681 19.15 22.42 -9.72
CA THR A 681 18.91 21.89 -11.07
C THR A 681 17.95 20.71 -11.02
N SER A 682 16.98 20.68 -11.93
CA SER A 682 16.02 19.58 -11.99
C SER A 682 16.60 18.41 -12.80
N LEU A 683 17.05 17.34 -12.11
CA LEU A 683 17.64 16.14 -12.71
C LEU A 683 16.93 14.86 -12.28
N PHE A 684 17.14 13.78 -13.04
CA PHE A 684 16.77 12.45 -12.56
C PHE A 684 17.65 12.09 -11.35
N TYR A 685 17.33 11.03 -10.62
CA TYR A 685 18.05 10.69 -9.38
C TYR A 685 18.04 9.19 -9.14
N ILE A 686 19.06 8.71 -8.43
CA ILE A 686 19.21 7.30 -8.07
C ILE A 686 19.06 7.17 -6.57
N CYS A 687 18.15 6.32 -6.12
CA CYS A 687 18.03 5.95 -4.70
C CYS A 687 18.69 4.60 -4.44
N GLU A 688 19.22 4.38 -3.22
CA GLU A 688 19.73 3.10 -2.73
C GLU A 688 19.16 2.73 -1.35
N TYR A 689 19.00 1.44 -1.10
CA TYR A 689 18.78 0.89 0.25
C TYR A 689 19.46 -0.47 0.41
N ASP A 690 19.82 -0.83 1.64
CA ASP A 690 20.36 -2.14 2.03
C ASP A 690 19.23 -3.11 2.40
N ASN A 691 19.33 -4.38 1.98
CA ASN A 691 18.27 -5.39 2.21
C ASN A 691 18.48 -6.24 3.48
N GLU A 692 19.36 -5.84 4.39
CA GLU A 692 19.54 -6.46 5.70
C GLU A 692 19.64 -5.40 6.80
N ASN A 693 19.27 -5.78 8.03
CA ASN A 693 19.57 -5.04 9.26
C ASN A 693 21.09 -4.98 9.48
N SER A 694 21.83 -4.30 8.62
CA SER A 694 23.04 -3.62 9.04
C SER A 694 22.59 -2.30 9.69
N VAL A 695 22.11 -2.41 10.93
CA VAL A 695 22.63 -1.47 11.91
C VAL A 695 24.12 -1.74 11.87
N ASP A 696 24.85 -0.93 11.11
CA ASP A 696 26.29 -0.94 11.21
C ASP A 696 26.54 -0.59 12.66
N THR A 697 26.90 -1.60 13.46
CA THR A 697 27.41 -1.44 14.81
C THR A 697 28.76 -0.75 14.68
N LEU A 698 28.76 0.50 14.22
CA LEU A 698 29.81 1.46 14.53
C LEU A 698 29.59 1.85 15.99
N SER A 699 30.09 0.95 16.84
CA SER A 699 30.87 1.26 18.03
C SER A 699 30.77 2.71 18.50
N PHE A 700 30.13 2.88 19.67
CA PHE A 700 30.16 3.98 20.65
C PHE A 700 31.45 4.83 20.72
N LEU A 701 31.80 5.53 19.65
CA LEU A 701 32.72 6.65 19.67
C LEU A 701 32.01 7.80 18.95
N ALA A 702 31.66 8.83 19.71
CA ALA A 702 31.13 10.09 19.16
C ALA A 702 32.09 10.57 18.07
N LEU A 703 31.68 10.40 16.81
CA LEU A 703 32.45 10.90 15.68
C LEU A 703 32.60 12.42 15.83
N PRO A 704 33.77 13.00 15.49
CA PRO A 704 33.90 14.45 15.43
C PRO A 704 32.86 15.04 14.46
N CYS A 705 32.40 16.26 14.72
CA CYS A 705 31.51 16.93 13.78
C CYS A 705 32.18 17.02 12.41
N LEU A 706 31.35 16.95 11.37
CA LEU A 706 31.78 17.14 9.99
C LEU A 706 32.54 18.47 9.84
N ASN A 707 33.52 18.52 8.94
CA ASN A 707 34.16 19.79 8.62
C ASN A 707 33.09 20.80 8.15
N GLY A 708 33.15 22.02 8.67
CA GLY A 708 32.12 23.05 8.46
C GLY A 708 30.99 23.04 9.50
N TRP A 709 30.88 22.01 10.34
CA TRP A 709 29.93 21.96 11.46
C TRP A 709 30.62 22.36 12.76
N VAL A 710 29.95 23.21 13.53
CA VAL A 710 30.41 23.65 14.84
C VAL A 710 29.98 22.61 15.87
N SER A 711 30.95 21.97 16.53
CA SER A 711 30.68 21.07 17.65
C SER A 711 30.36 21.89 18.89
N TYR A 712 29.23 21.57 19.52
CA TYR A 712 28.89 22.10 20.84
C TYR A 712 28.17 21.02 21.65
N GLN A 713 28.78 20.66 22.79
CA GLN A 713 28.37 19.51 23.59
C GLN A 713 28.23 18.24 22.72
N GLU A 714 27.19 17.42 22.91
CA GLU A 714 26.97 16.19 22.15
C GLU A 714 26.29 16.42 20.79
N LYS A 715 26.19 17.69 20.34
CA LYS A 715 25.57 18.05 19.06
C LYS A 715 26.55 18.71 18.10
N CYS A 716 26.18 18.67 16.83
CA CYS A 716 26.82 19.38 15.75
C CYS A 716 25.83 20.36 15.13
N TYR A 717 26.30 21.58 14.85
CA TYR A 717 25.48 22.65 14.26
C TYR A 717 26.06 23.14 12.92
N PHE A 718 25.22 23.29 11.91
CA PHE A 718 25.57 23.83 10.60
C PHE A 718 24.90 25.18 10.40
N PHE A 719 25.65 26.17 9.93
CA PHE A 719 25.16 27.52 9.65
C PHE A 719 25.18 27.72 8.14
N SER A 720 24.01 27.79 7.51
CA SER A 720 23.93 27.87 6.05
C SER A 720 24.50 29.19 5.51
N GLU A 721 25.12 29.15 4.33
CA GLU A 721 25.52 30.37 3.62
C GLU A 721 24.39 30.92 2.72
N HIS A 722 23.55 30.03 2.18
CA HIS A 722 22.39 30.37 1.36
C HIS A 722 21.11 30.55 2.19
N THR A 723 20.10 31.20 1.60
CA THR A 723 18.81 31.47 2.25
C THR A 723 17.70 30.59 1.70
N ASP A 724 16.79 30.15 2.56
CA ASP A 724 15.56 29.46 2.19
C ASP A 724 14.40 29.85 3.11
N SER A 725 13.17 29.65 2.66
CA SER A 725 11.97 29.64 3.50
C SER A 725 12.14 28.68 4.67
N TRP A 726 11.40 28.88 5.77
CA TRP A 726 11.48 28.00 6.92
C TRP A 726 11.18 26.53 6.57
N PHE A 727 10.20 26.31 5.68
CA PHE A 727 9.85 24.97 5.19
C PHE A 727 10.95 24.35 4.32
N GLY A 728 11.53 25.14 3.40
CA GLY A 728 12.65 24.71 2.56
C GLY A 728 13.90 24.41 3.38
N ALA A 729 14.21 25.25 4.38
CA ALA A 729 15.29 25.04 5.35
C ALA A 729 15.06 23.78 6.20
N SER A 730 13.84 23.55 6.68
CA SER A 730 13.48 22.30 7.38
C SER A 730 13.67 21.09 6.47
N ALA A 731 13.23 21.18 5.22
CA ALA A 731 13.40 20.12 4.23
C ALA A 731 14.89 19.88 3.92
N PHE A 732 15.70 20.94 3.84
CA PHE A 732 17.15 20.87 3.67
C PHE A 732 17.83 20.17 4.84
N CYS A 733 17.58 20.59 6.08
CA CYS A 733 18.18 19.93 7.24
C CYS A 733 17.78 18.44 7.29
N GLN A 734 16.50 18.15 7.03
CA GLN A 734 16.03 16.78 6.89
C GLN A 734 16.76 16.05 5.77
N ALA A 735 16.97 16.67 4.59
CA ALA A 735 17.76 16.22 3.44
C ALA A 735 19.20 15.79 3.78
N PHE A 736 19.68 16.09 4.99
CA PHE A 736 20.99 15.67 5.48
C PHE A 736 20.94 14.86 6.78
N ASN A 737 19.82 14.20 7.10
CA ASN A 737 19.62 13.44 8.36
C ASN A 737 19.78 14.30 9.63
N SER A 738 19.54 15.60 9.49
CA SER A 738 19.56 16.59 10.57
C SER A 738 18.17 17.22 10.68
N LYS A 739 18.03 18.19 11.56
CA LYS A 739 16.80 18.98 11.72
C LYS A 739 17.17 20.44 11.91
N LEU A 740 16.24 21.37 11.77
CA LEU A 740 16.51 22.74 12.21
C LEU A 740 16.87 22.74 13.70
N ALA A 741 17.75 23.66 14.11
CA ALA A 741 18.27 23.72 15.49
C ALA A 741 17.13 23.89 16.52
N GLU A 742 17.16 23.08 17.58
CA GLU A 742 16.17 23.06 18.65
C GLU A 742 16.91 23.22 19.99
N PRO A 743 17.30 24.45 20.38
CA PRO A 743 18.07 24.68 21.60
C PRO A 743 17.22 24.34 22.82
N LYS A 744 17.59 23.30 23.57
CA LYS A 744 16.84 22.76 24.73
C LYS A 744 17.31 23.28 26.07
N THR A 745 18.50 23.89 26.14
CA THR A 745 19.07 24.43 27.38
C THR A 745 19.52 25.87 27.18
N GLN A 746 19.67 26.63 28.28
CA GLN A 746 20.11 28.02 28.20
C GLN A 746 21.51 28.12 27.60
N GLU A 747 22.37 27.13 27.86
CA GLU A 747 23.72 27.07 27.31
C GLU A 747 23.71 26.87 25.78
N GLU A 748 22.73 26.12 25.25
CA GLU A 748 22.54 25.99 23.80
C GLU A 748 21.99 27.27 23.17
N VAL A 749 21.07 27.96 23.84
CA VAL A 749 20.57 29.27 23.41
C VAL A 749 21.71 30.28 23.33
N ASP A 750 22.51 30.38 24.40
CA ASP A 750 23.66 31.29 24.48
C ASP A 750 24.71 30.97 23.42
N PHE A 751 24.98 29.69 23.19
CA PHE A 751 25.89 29.23 22.14
C PHE A 751 25.40 29.65 20.75
N LEU A 752 24.13 29.39 20.39
CA LEU A 752 23.60 29.77 19.08
C LEU A 752 23.58 31.29 18.89
N SER A 753 23.20 32.06 19.92
CA SER A 753 23.25 33.52 19.90
C SER A 753 24.66 34.06 19.68
N GLN A 754 25.66 33.55 20.40
CA GLN A 754 27.04 34.01 20.24
C GLN A 754 27.63 33.57 18.89
N GLN A 755 27.37 32.32 18.50
CA GLN A 755 27.93 31.77 17.26
C GLN A 755 27.36 32.48 16.03
N THR A 756 26.06 32.81 16.00
CA THR A 756 25.47 33.60 14.90
C THR A 756 26.10 34.99 14.79
N VAL A 757 26.43 35.64 15.90
CA VAL A 757 27.14 36.92 15.93
C VAL A 757 28.57 36.79 15.41
N LEU A 758 29.29 35.74 15.81
CA LEU A 758 30.65 35.47 15.35
C LEU A 758 30.73 35.17 13.84
N GLN A 759 29.68 34.59 13.26
CA GLN A 759 29.56 34.37 11.82
C GLN A 759 29.40 35.68 11.01
N GLY A 760 29.18 36.83 11.67
CA GLY A 760 29.52 38.16 11.15
C GLY A 760 28.86 38.64 9.85
N ASN A 761 27.69 38.09 9.47
CA ASN A 761 27.16 38.23 8.10
C ASN A 761 25.93 39.15 7.94
N ASN A 762 25.56 39.96 8.94
CA ASN A 762 24.41 40.89 8.90
C ASN A 762 23.12 40.26 8.33
N SER A 763 22.82 39.03 8.76
CA SER A 763 21.73 38.16 8.26
C SER A 763 20.88 37.65 9.44
N ALA A 764 19.83 36.87 9.17
CA ALA A 764 19.12 36.09 10.17
C ALA A 764 19.15 34.58 9.85
N TYR A 765 18.94 33.74 10.86
CA TYR A 765 18.99 32.29 10.76
C TYR A 765 17.73 31.60 11.29
N ASN A 766 16.98 30.91 10.44
CA ASN A 766 15.86 30.04 10.82
C ASN A 766 16.31 28.93 11.76
N ILE A 767 15.47 28.66 12.76
CA ILE A 767 15.63 27.55 13.70
C ILE A 767 14.34 26.75 13.83
N GLY A 768 14.41 25.61 14.51
CA GLY A 768 13.34 24.63 14.62
C GLY A 768 12.29 24.98 15.67
N VAL A 769 11.95 26.27 15.84
CA VAL A 769 10.93 26.76 16.78
C VAL A 769 9.77 27.38 15.99
N THR A 770 8.55 26.99 16.34
CA THR A 770 7.32 27.38 15.65
C THR A 770 6.11 27.25 16.57
N ASP A 771 5.11 28.11 16.42
CA ASP A 771 3.80 28.02 17.06
C ASP A 771 2.67 27.77 16.03
N LEU A 772 3.03 27.36 14.80
CA LEU A 772 2.13 26.99 13.70
C LEU A 772 1.03 25.96 14.09
N PHE A 773 1.26 25.19 15.15
CA PHE A 773 0.31 24.19 15.64
C PHE A 773 -0.81 24.80 16.50
N LEU A 774 -0.45 25.80 17.31
CA LEU A 774 -1.29 26.52 18.26
C LEU A 774 -0.64 27.88 18.56
N GLU A 775 -1.26 28.96 18.07
CA GLU A 775 -0.83 30.36 18.22
C GLU A 775 -0.45 30.71 19.66
N GLY A 776 0.75 31.28 19.84
CA GLY A 776 1.30 31.65 21.15
C GLY A 776 1.92 30.49 21.95
N ASP A 777 1.74 29.24 21.52
CA ASP A 777 2.36 28.06 22.12
C ASP A 777 3.56 27.58 21.28
N TRP A 778 4.71 28.18 21.55
CA TRP A 778 5.97 27.82 20.89
C TRP A 778 6.36 26.37 21.17
N VAL A 779 6.54 25.61 20.09
CA VAL A 779 7.01 24.23 20.12
C VAL A 779 8.23 24.05 19.24
N TYR A 780 9.00 23.01 19.53
CA TYR A 780 10.07 22.58 18.65
C TYR A 780 9.52 21.70 17.52
N ALA A 781 9.81 22.06 16.27
CA ALA A 781 9.16 21.51 15.08
C ALA A 781 9.36 19.99 14.89
N HIS A 782 10.54 19.47 15.20
CA HIS A 782 10.88 18.06 15.05
C HIS A 782 10.54 17.26 16.31
N SER A 783 10.95 17.72 17.50
CA SER A 783 10.71 17.01 18.76
C SER A 783 9.28 17.14 19.30
N ARG A 784 8.53 18.15 18.84
CA ARG A 784 7.12 18.42 19.21
C ARG A 784 6.90 18.65 20.70
N THR A 785 7.94 19.07 21.42
CA THR A 785 7.85 19.47 22.83
C THR A 785 7.64 20.97 22.92
N PRO A 786 6.99 21.48 23.99
CA PRO A 786 6.98 22.92 24.29
C PRO A 786 8.40 23.49 24.40
N VAL A 787 8.56 24.77 24.09
CA VAL A 787 9.79 25.53 24.36
C VAL A 787 9.79 25.93 25.83
N GLU A 788 10.64 25.28 26.63
CA GLU A 788 10.74 25.52 28.08
C GLU A 788 11.92 26.44 28.45
N VAL A 789 12.84 26.69 27.51
CA VAL A 789 14.00 27.58 27.70
C VAL A 789 13.65 29.02 27.35
N ALA A 790 14.22 29.99 28.07
CA ALA A 790 14.03 31.40 27.79
C ALA A 790 14.82 31.81 26.53
N LEU A 791 14.11 32.27 25.50
CA LEU A 791 14.72 32.82 24.29
C LEU A 791 14.93 34.34 24.44
N PRO A 792 16.11 34.89 24.08
CA PRO A 792 16.38 36.32 24.14
C PRO A 792 15.71 37.03 22.96
N TRP A 793 14.41 37.30 23.06
CA TRP A 793 13.62 37.97 22.03
C TRP A 793 14.10 39.40 21.76
N THR A 794 13.86 39.89 20.53
CA THR A 794 14.05 41.29 20.18
C THR A 794 13.10 42.21 20.96
N ASN A 795 13.45 43.49 21.08
CA ASN A 795 12.59 44.47 21.75
C ASN A 795 11.21 44.55 21.08
N GLY A 796 10.20 44.01 21.75
CA GLY A 796 8.82 43.96 21.25
C GLY A 796 8.34 42.57 20.86
N GLY A 797 9.24 41.60 20.65
CA GLY A 797 8.92 40.23 20.26
C GLY A 797 8.66 39.27 21.45
N PRO A 798 7.94 38.15 21.23
CA PRO A 798 7.20 37.84 20.00
C PRO A 798 5.98 38.78 19.86
N ASP A 799 5.82 39.43 18.71
CA ASP A 799 4.79 40.45 18.49
C ASP A 799 3.62 39.95 17.61
N ASN A 800 3.75 38.73 17.07
CA ASN A 800 2.80 38.08 16.17
C ASN A 800 2.25 39.03 15.09
N TYR A 801 3.12 39.86 14.53
CA TYR A 801 2.72 40.84 13.53
C TYR A 801 2.51 40.18 12.15
N LYS A 802 1.25 39.79 11.88
CA LYS A 802 0.77 39.12 10.63
C LYS A 802 0.99 37.60 10.56
N GLU A 803 0.68 36.87 11.64
CA GLU A 803 0.75 35.38 11.67
C GLU A 803 2.19 34.89 11.45
N GLU A 804 3.09 35.31 12.33
CA GLU A 804 4.52 35.05 12.25
C GLU A 804 4.93 33.76 12.96
N ASP A 805 4.56 32.62 12.37
CA ASP A 805 4.58 31.33 13.07
C ASP A 805 5.98 30.67 13.24
N CYS A 806 7.06 31.33 12.84
CA CYS A 806 8.41 30.73 12.74
C CYS A 806 9.49 31.62 13.33
N VAL A 807 10.52 31.02 13.95
CA VAL A 807 11.57 31.79 14.63
C VAL A 807 12.88 31.82 13.86
N GLU A 808 13.54 32.98 13.90
CA GLU A 808 14.91 33.18 13.45
C GLU A 808 15.80 33.88 14.50
N ILE A 809 17.11 33.70 14.40
CA ILE A 809 18.12 34.40 15.21
C ILE A 809 18.74 35.52 14.37
N ALA A 810 18.62 36.76 14.82
CA ALA A 810 19.20 37.92 14.16
C ALA A 810 20.71 38.01 14.38
N ALA A 811 21.47 38.23 13.31
CA ALA A 811 22.92 38.46 13.34
C ALA A 811 23.29 39.86 12.80
N PHE A 812 22.40 40.85 12.99
CA PHE A 812 22.59 42.24 12.57
C PHE A 812 22.36 43.24 13.72
N PRO A 813 23.16 44.32 13.85
CA PRO A 813 22.95 45.34 14.89
C PRO A 813 21.61 46.08 14.73
N PRO A 814 20.93 46.50 15.82
CA PRO A 814 21.28 46.33 17.24
C PRO A 814 20.80 45.00 17.86
N TYR A 815 20.21 44.10 17.08
CA TYR A 815 19.54 42.88 17.54
C TYR A 815 20.41 41.62 17.47
N SER A 816 21.71 41.79 17.28
CA SER A 816 22.68 40.70 17.18
C SER A 816 22.56 39.70 18.33
N GLY A 817 22.30 38.43 18.00
CA GLY A 817 22.13 37.31 18.93
C GLY A 817 20.72 37.19 19.53
N GLN A 818 19.76 38.03 19.15
CA GLN A 818 18.38 38.01 19.62
C GLN A 818 17.46 37.24 18.66
N TYR A 819 16.35 36.72 19.18
CA TYR A 819 15.39 35.89 18.45
C TYR A 819 14.20 36.75 18.02
N ALA A 820 13.67 36.49 16.83
CA ALA A 820 12.49 37.15 16.30
C ALA A 820 11.55 36.10 15.70
N ASP A 821 10.26 36.28 15.94
CA ASP A 821 9.21 35.64 15.16
C ASP A 821 9.15 36.28 13.77
N LYS A 822 8.82 35.47 12.78
CA LYS A 822 8.66 35.91 11.40
C LYS A 822 7.72 35.03 10.60
N SER A 823 7.22 35.56 9.49
CA SER A 823 6.45 34.77 8.52
C SER A 823 7.30 33.63 7.92
N CYS A 824 6.89 32.37 8.13
CA CYS A 824 7.61 31.16 7.67
C CYS A 824 8.04 31.14 6.19
N PRO A 825 7.28 31.69 5.22
CA PRO A 825 7.70 31.72 3.81
C PRO A 825 8.86 32.68 3.51
N LEU A 826 9.18 33.64 4.38
CA LEU A 826 10.27 34.59 4.15
C LEU A 826 11.62 33.86 4.16
N PRO A 827 12.49 34.06 3.17
CA PRO A 827 13.77 33.39 3.10
C PRO A 827 14.79 33.99 4.07
N SER A 828 15.43 33.13 4.85
CA SER A 828 16.57 33.47 5.72
C SER A 828 17.63 32.38 5.62
N LYS A 829 18.85 32.65 6.10
CA LYS A 829 19.80 31.55 6.36
C LYS A 829 19.18 30.62 7.41
N PHE A 830 19.79 29.48 7.70
CA PHE A 830 19.21 28.53 8.63
C PHE A 830 20.28 27.72 9.36
N ILE A 831 19.92 27.20 10.52
CA ILE A 831 20.81 26.38 11.33
C ILE A 831 20.26 24.97 11.42
N CYS A 832 21.06 23.99 11.02
CA CYS A 832 20.74 22.58 11.22
C CYS A 832 21.46 22.02 12.44
N GLU A 833 20.85 21.07 13.16
CA GLU A 833 21.45 20.32 14.26
C GLU A 833 21.31 18.80 14.06
N TYR A 834 22.27 18.04 14.58
CA TYR A 834 22.12 16.61 14.85
C TYR A 834 22.91 16.17 16.09
N SER A 835 22.47 15.06 16.70
CA SER A 835 23.14 14.40 17.83
C SER A 835 24.30 13.52 17.37
N ARG A 836 25.42 13.54 18.10
CA ARG A 836 26.57 12.64 17.90
C ARG A 836 26.40 11.28 18.59
N VAL A 837 25.32 11.11 19.33
CA VAL A 837 24.96 9.92 20.13
C VAL A 837 23.64 9.36 19.66
#